data_AF-A0A7M2WRG3-F1
#
_entry.id   AF-A0A7M2WRG3-F1
#
_cell.length_a   1.000
_cell.length_b   1.000
_cell.length_c   1.000
_cell.angle_alpha   90.00
_cell.angle_beta   90.00
_cell.angle_gamma   90.00
#
_symmetry.space_group_name_H-M   'P 1'
#
loop_
_entity.id
_entity.type
_entity.pdbx_description
1 polymer ?
#
loop_
_entity_poly.entity_id
_entity_poly.type
_entity_poly.pdbx_seq_one_letter_code
_entity_poly.pdbx_strand_id
1 'polypeptide(L)'
;MSPRIMHSSVCHGLRCAAARGSHEGSVELRASVLAHATRKRIHLLIAALFLVVSTSPVFAWIDPAWPFRRPIDVDWVADRATGDELIYADLYTGGTHQPDGSDLRVATADDKLLRTRVLTVGPGDRIRIAFPAVKGVSRYYAYFGHPKPPPLEPAMADIPRSAGLLMEMRELTQADINNAAELEKAWNAAEKVIGRTLIPHASLGVNPFGEQQRTISRFEGTFPVGFDGDYFFALSADDRAAVFIDGKPVIFTDAAIGDVRNNAAVRLSAGKRSLVIYHANLAGDGRFAVAFRRAETQRWQALSSDVLGKPLWGKAGALERPEQALIADFAVAYQGECFFAGGYSHRYQFTANPPRQGVAANYEWDFGNGQTATGPAATQVYLADGVYPVKLVVRDGTRSDTRTQRIAVSRDWEWTDRPTEEPLERHALVVAGYRADRLPPTWLPRAALLFVRAGKLDQALSAAAAGAAARVPADAGQVMTALTEAADAAVEAGRLPDAVKLWRLTPADSLLQPGPAKALALLQLWRQGDADGAAKTLAQLPMDDPDLKRALGQALVLSGKRAEGAKLLESLPMEDDPARRAAISGASARTVEFYIATKDADAGENAWAVWQQRLPTDFLQGHAVMLKVRLLELRKSNAAAANIAEAFARAVPDSPYSPPLLDRASRLIGEADLARSLSLRKLLKERYPEDPLSQ
;
A
#
# COMPACT_ATOMS: atom_id res chain seq x y z
N MET A 1 15.28 27.23 -22.43
CA MET A 1 16.66 27.06 -22.97
C MET A 1 16.96 25.57 -23.02
N SER A 2 17.69 25.13 -24.05
CA SER A 2 17.97 23.74 -24.47
C SER A 2 19.34 23.75 -25.22
N PRO A 3 19.96 22.65 -25.74
CA PRO A 3 19.59 21.22 -25.84
C PRO A 3 20.57 20.28 -25.07
N ARG A 4 20.55 18.93 -25.04
CA ARG A 4 20.01 17.82 -25.89
C ARG A 4 20.94 17.32 -27.04
N ILE A 5 21.89 16.41 -26.74
CA ILE A 5 22.69 15.55 -27.66
C ILE A 5 23.06 14.26 -26.87
N MET A 6 22.94 12.99 -27.29
CA MET A 6 22.38 12.27 -28.46
C MET A 6 23.35 11.80 -29.58
N HIS A 7 23.62 10.47 -29.63
CA HIS A 7 24.43 9.68 -30.62
C HIS A 7 25.95 9.99 -30.67
N SER A 8 26.85 9.08 -31.12
CA SER A 8 26.73 8.03 -32.15
C SER A 8 27.72 6.86 -31.96
N SER A 9 27.61 5.81 -32.80
CA SER A 9 28.60 4.73 -32.96
C SER A 9 29.46 4.96 -34.21
N VAL A 10 30.74 4.58 -34.19
CA VAL A 10 31.59 4.51 -35.39
C VAL A 10 32.41 3.23 -35.39
N CYS A 11 32.28 2.43 -36.45
CA CYS A 11 33.22 1.37 -36.81
C CYS A 11 34.04 1.81 -38.03
N HIS A 12 35.36 1.62 -38.00
CA HIS A 12 36.31 1.55 -39.15
C HIS A 12 37.66 1.03 -38.58
N GLY A 13 38.49 0.21 -39.25
CA GLY A 13 38.27 -0.55 -40.49
C GLY A 13 39.39 -0.43 -41.54
N LEU A 14 40.58 -1.03 -41.33
CA LEU A 14 41.67 -1.22 -42.32
C LEU A 14 42.46 -2.51 -41.96
N ARG A 15 42.47 -3.56 -42.80
CA ARG A 15 43.44 -3.89 -43.88
C ARG A 15 44.89 -4.08 -43.37
N CYS A 16 45.47 -5.28 -43.35
CA CYS A 16 45.80 -6.26 -44.42
C CYS A 16 47.15 -6.03 -45.13
N ALA A 17 48.14 -6.89 -44.83
CA ALA A 17 49.31 -7.23 -45.65
C ALA A 17 49.81 -8.64 -45.24
N ALA A 18 50.49 -9.39 -46.12
CA ALA A 18 50.82 -10.81 -45.90
C ALA A 18 52.11 -11.28 -46.60
N ALA A 19 52.77 -12.33 -46.07
CA ALA A 19 53.73 -13.17 -46.81
C ALA A 19 54.13 -14.48 -46.08
N ARG A 20 53.95 -15.64 -46.76
CA ARG A 20 54.82 -16.86 -46.84
C ARG A 20 55.26 -17.60 -45.54
N GLY A 21 55.30 -18.94 -45.47
CA GLY A 21 54.86 -19.97 -46.43
C GLY A 21 55.27 -21.43 -46.06
N SER A 22 54.65 -22.40 -46.75
CA SER A 22 55.08 -23.80 -47.05
C SER A 22 55.66 -24.74 -45.97
N HIS A 23 54.84 -25.71 -45.52
CA HIS A 23 54.89 -27.18 -45.84
C HIS A 23 53.74 -27.86 -45.06
N GLU A 24 52.79 -28.60 -45.67
CA GLU A 24 52.86 -29.93 -46.30
C GLU A 24 53.16 -31.09 -45.33
N GLY A 25 52.28 -32.11 -45.33
CA GLY A 25 52.35 -33.29 -44.45
C GLY A 25 50.98 -33.84 -44.05
N SER A 26 50.21 -34.39 -44.99
CA SER A 26 48.88 -34.98 -44.76
C SER A 26 48.91 -36.52 -44.69
N VAL A 27 47.85 -37.13 -44.15
CA VAL A 27 47.06 -38.25 -44.73
C VAL A 27 46.02 -38.76 -43.70
N GLU A 28 44.88 -39.25 -44.18
CA GLU A 28 43.71 -39.63 -43.39
C GLU A 28 43.53 -41.16 -43.20
N LEU A 29 42.52 -41.51 -42.39
CA LEU A 29 41.58 -42.64 -42.55
C LEU A 29 42.09 -44.09 -42.60
N ARG A 30 41.54 -44.90 -41.69
CA ARG A 30 40.76 -46.12 -42.05
C ARG A 30 39.85 -46.58 -40.92
N ALA A 31 38.78 -47.31 -41.27
CA ALA A 31 37.78 -47.81 -40.33
C ALA A 31 37.45 -49.29 -40.59
N SER A 32 37.27 -50.05 -39.51
CA SER A 32 36.61 -51.36 -39.45
C SER A 32 36.41 -51.75 -37.97
N VAL A 33 35.47 -52.57 -37.49
CA VAL A 33 34.10 -53.02 -37.85
C VAL A 33 33.92 -54.39 -37.17
N LEU A 34 32.82 -54.59 -36.42
CA LEU A 34 32.48 -55.80 -35.62
C LEU A 34 33.44 -56.11 -34.43
N ALA A 35 33.05 -56.87 -33.41
CA ALA A 35 31.84 -57.71 -33.24
C ALA A 35 31.13 -57.54 -31.87
N HIS A 36 29.87 -57.98 -31.79
CA HIS A 36 29.13 -58.18 -30.53
C HIS A 36 29.68 -59.38 -29.74
N ALA A 37 30.01 -59.21 -28.44
CA ALA A 37 29.86 -60.26 -27.40
C ALA A 37 30.23 -59.81 -25.95
N THR A 38 29.46 -58.94 -25.29
CA THR A 38 29.52 -58.84 -23.79
C THR A 38 28.38 -58.06 -23.08
N ARG A 39 27.37 -57.51 -23.78
CA ARG A 39 26.21 -56.84 -23.14
C ARG A 39 25.25 -57.83 -22.43
N LYS A 40 25.68 -58.48 -21.34
CA LYS A 40 24.83 -59.21 -20.37
C LYS A 40 25.63 -59.70 -19.13
N ARG A 41 26.11 -58.77 -18.28
CA ARG A 41 26.53 -59.06 -16.88
C ARG A 41 26.70 -57.84 -15.97
N ILE A 42 27.00 -56.65 -16.51
CA ILE A 42 27.28 -55.43 -15.71
C ILE A 42 26.01 -54.78 -15.11
N HIS A 43 24.82 -55.05 -15.66
CA HIS A 43 23.56 -54.44 -15.20
C HIS A 43 22.95 -55.01 -13.90
N LEU A 44 23.52 -56.06 -13.29
CA LEU A 44 23.08 -56.55 -11.97
C LEU A 44 23.91 -56.01 -10.79
N LEU A 45 25.09 -55.44 -11.02
CA LEU A 45 25.96 -54.92 -9.96
C LEU A 45 25.90 -53.40 -9.77
N ILE A 46 25.35 -52.67 -10.75
CA ILE A 46 25.11 -51.21 -10.64
C ILE A 46 23.73 -50.92 -10.02
N ALA A 47 22.77 -51.84 -10.13
CA ALA A 47 21.42 -51.70 -9.56
C ALA A 47 21.37 -51.79 -8.01
N ALA A 48 22.45 -52.19 -7.35
CA ALA A 48 22.52 -52.39 -5.90
C ALA A 48 23.21 -51.22 -5.13
N LEU A 49 23.71 -50.19 -5.83
CA LEU A 49 24.53 -49.13 -5.22
C LEU A 49 23.87 -47.75 -5.14
N PHE A 50 22.60 -47.62 -5.58
CA PHE A 50 21.82 -46.39 -5.52
C PHE A 50 20.42 -46.60 -4.91
N LEU A 51 20.36 -47.36 -3.81
CA LEU A 51 19.22 -47.30 -2.89
C LEU A 51 19.67 -47.10 -1.42
N VAL A 52 20.70 -46.28 -1.23
CA VAL A 52 20.83 -45.54 0.03
C VAL A 52 19.67 -44.55 0.07
N VAL A 53 18.53 -45.01 0.60
CA VAL A 53 17.57 -44.09 1.20
C VAL A 53 18.33 -43.39 2.31
N SER A 54 18.69 -42.13 2.10
CA SER A 54 19.21 -41.30 3.18
C SER A 54 18.06 -41.04 4.14
N THR A 55 17.83 -41.99 5.04
CA THR A 55 17.16 -41.73 6.31
C THR A 55 18.03 -40.74 7.05
N SER A 56 17.82 -39.45 6.77
CA SER A 56 18.27 -38.36 7.64
C SER A 56 17.94 -38.81 9.06
N PRO A 57 18.91 -38.78 10.00
CA PRO A 57 18.64 -39.25 11.35
C PRO A 57 17.39 -38.53 11.85
N VAL A 58 16.42 -39.30 12.34
CA VAL A 58 15.21 -38.74 12.94
C VAL A 58 15.68 -38.07 14.22
N PHE A 59 16.04 -36.79 14.11
CA PHE A 59 16.52 -36.00 15.21
C PHE A 59 15.50 -36.09 16.33
N ALA A 60 15.99 -36.49 17.49
CA ALA A 60 15.18 -36.78 18.66
C ALA A 60 14.32 -35.58 19.04
N TRP A 61 13.29 -35.85 19.83
CA TRP A 61 12.18 -34.94 20.06
C TRP A 61 12.04 -34.81 21.57
N ILE A 62 12.48 -33.67 22.11
CA ILE A 62 12.71 -33.44 23.57
C ILE A 62 11.69 -34.13 24.49
N ASP A 63 10.40 -34.00 24.17
CA ASP A 63 9.30 -34.77 24.78
C ASP A 63 8.13 -34.87 23.76
N PRO A 64 7.54 -36.07 23.52
CA PRO A 64 6.37 -36.24 22.66
C PRO A 64 5.15 -35.35 23.00
N ALA A 65 5.07 -34.80 24.22
CA ALA A 65 4.04 -33.83 24.61
C ALA A 65 4.14 -32.47 23.90
N TRP A 66 5.23 -32.21 23.15
CA TRP A 66 5.36 -31.07 22.24
C TRP A 66 4.82 -31.45 20.84
N PRO A 67 3.61 -31.00 20.43
CA PRO A 67 3.00 -31.48 19.19
C PRO A 67 3.62 -30.88 17.91
N PHE A 68 4.34 -29.75 18.02
CA PHE A 68 4.92 -29.05 16.87
C PHE A 68 6.37 -28.66 17.11
N ARG A 69 7.18 -28.73 16.04
CA ARG A 69 8.45 -27.99 15.96
C ARG A 69 8.66 -27.38 14.58
N ARG A 70 9.57 -26.41 14.50
CA ARG A 70 10.16 -25.91 13.24
C ARG A 70 11.68 -25.92 13.37
N PRO A 71 12.44 -26.40 12.37
CA PRO A 71 13.87 -26.12 12.30
C PRO A 71 14.09 -24.63 12.05
N ILE A 72 15.21 -24.11 12.57
CA ILE A 72 15.70 -22.75 12.34
C ILE A 72 17.13 -22.89 11.82
N ASP A 73 17.33 -22.53 10.55
CA ASP A 73 18.62 -22.55 9.87
C ASP A 73 19.31 -21.18 9.95
N VAL A 74 20.62 -21.16 10.22
CA VAL A 74 21.42 -19.94 10.31
C VAL A 74 22.55 -19.97 9.28
N ASP A 75 22.57 -18.99 8.37
CA ASP A 75 23.59 -18.85 7.31
C ASP A 75 24.93 -18.36 7.88
N TRP A 76 25.68 -19.26 8.53
CA TRP A 76 27.04 -19.03 9.04
C TRP A 76 27.87 -20.32 9.05
N VAL A 77 29.20 -20.20 8.90
CA VAL A 77 30.14 -21.34 8.99
C VAL A 77 30.29 -21.76 10.45
N ALA A 78 29.57 -22.81 10.86
CA ALA A 78 29.37 -23.18 12.26
C ALA A 78 30.64 -23.31 13.11
N ASP A 79 31.76 -23.78 12.53
CA ASP A 79 33.07 -23.90 13.20
C ASP A 79 33.65 -22.55 13.67
N ARG A 80 33.25 -21.46 13.01
CA ARG A 80 33.67 -20.08 13.30
C ARG A 80 32.75 -19.36 14.29
N ALA A 81 31.60 -19.92 14.64
CA ALA A 81 30.74 -19.33 15.67
C ALA A 81 31.46 -19.36 17.02
N THR A 82 31.42 -18.25 17.74
CA THR A 82 32.07 -18.12 19.06
C THR A 82 31.19 -18.69 20.17
N GLY A 83 29.86 -18.61 20.02
CA GLY A 83 28.87 -18.88 21.07
C GLY A 83 28.44 -17.61 21.81
N ASP A 84 29.06 -16.46 21.52
CA ASP A 84 28.64 -15.14 22.02
C ASP A 84 27.56 -14.51 21.12
N GLU A 85 27.30 -15.04 19.93
CA GLU A 85 26.31 -14.48 19.00
C GLU A 85 24.87 -14.69 19.48
N LEU A 86 23.98 -13.72 19.24
CA LEU A 86 22.54 -13.91 19.37
C LEU A 86 21.91 -14.27 18.03
N ILE A 87 20.97 -15.20 18.03
CA ILE A 87 20.11 -15.53 16.89
C ILE A 87 18.69 -15.02 17.20
N TYR A 88 17.99 -14.50 16.19
CA TYR A 88 16.58 -14.16 16.27
C TYR A 88 15.82 -14.67 15.03
N ALA A 89 14.56 -15.07 15.22
CA ALA A 89 13.74 -15.68 14.17
C ALA A 89 12.25 -15.34 14.37
N ASP A 90 11.53 -15.19 13.25
CA ASP A 90 10.06 -15.19 13.22
C ASP A 90 9.52 -16.57 12.88
N LEU A 91 8.51 -17.02 13.63
CA LEU A 91 7.84 -18.29 13.44
C LEU A 91 6.33 -18.05 13.28
N TYR A 92 5.69 -18.70 12.31
CA TYR A 92 4.22 -18.78 12.27
C TYR A 92 3.74 -20.09 12.89
N THR A 93 3.01 -19.97 13.99
CA THR A 93 2.52 -21.10 14.80
C THR A 93 1.20 -21.67 14.27
N GLY A 94 0.37 -20.85 13.63
CA GLY A 94 -1.01 -21.18 13.28
C GLY A 94 -1.97 -21.13 14.47
N GLY A 95 -1.68 -20.28 15.46
CA GLY A 95 -2.56 -20.03 16.62
C GLY A 95 -2.50 -21.11 17.70
N THR A 96 -1.54 -22.04 17.61
CA THR A 96 -1.44 -23.19 18.52
C THR A 96 -0.62 -22.91 19.79
N HIS A 97 0.04 -21.75 19.88
CA HIS A 97 0.82 -21.34 21.05
C HIS A 97 -0.06 -20.69 22.12
N GLN A 98 0.43 -20.60 23.35
CA GLN A 98 -0.24 -19.87 24.42
C GLN A 98 -0.14 -18.35 24.19
N PRO A 99 -1.09 -17.53 24.67
CA PRO A 99 -1.18 -16.11 24.33
C PRO A 99 0.05 -15.25 24.69
N ASP A 100 0.91 -15.73 25.58
CA ASP A 100 2.17 -15.09 26.01
C ASP A 100 3.43 -15.73 25.40
N GLY A 101 3.29 -16.83 24.65
CA GLY A 101 4.40 -17.63 24.11
C GLY A 101 5.18 -18.43 25.17
N SER A 102 4.66 -18.58 26.39
CA SER A 102 5.32 -19.33 27.48
C SER A 102 5.53 -20.83 27.18
N ASP A 103 4.80 -21.36 26.20
CA ASP A 103 4.97 -22.69 25.62
C ASP A 103 5.91 -22.68 24.40
N LEU A 104 7.00 -21.91 24.41
CA LEU A 104 8.05 -22.02 23.40
C LEU A 104 9.40 -22.44 23.99
N ARG A 105 10.04 -23.44 23.38
CA ARG A 105 11.41 -23.87 23.73
C ARG A 105 12.27 -23.96 22.46
N VAL A 106 13.54 -23.56 22.54
CA VAL A 106 14.53 -23.84 21.50
C VAL A 106 15.52 -24.89 22.01
N ALA A 107 15.87 -25.84 21.16
CA ALA A 107 16.93 -26.81 21.39
C ALA A 107 17.84 -26.97 20.16
N THR A 108 19.01 -27.55 20.35
CA THR A 108 19.86 -28.05 19.27
C THR A 108 19.39 -29.44 18.78
N ALA A 109 20.09 -30.02 17.80
CA ALA A 109 19.75 -31.32 17.21
C ALA A 109 19.96 -32.54 18.15
N ASP A 110 20.68 -32.33 19.24
CA ASP A 110 20.95 -33.24 20.37
C ASP A 110 20.06 -32.93 21.60
N ASP A 111 18.88 -32.35 21.38
CA ASP A 111 17.84 -31.99 22.37
C ASP A 111 18.30 -31.08 23.55
N LYS A 112 19.50 -30.51 23.48
CA LYS A 112 19.99 -29.53 24.46
C LYS A 112 19.20 -28.23 24.38
N LEU A 113 18.31 -28.03 25.35
CA LEU A 113 17.54 -26.80 25.56
C LEU A 113 18.43 -25.56 25.69
N LEU A 114 18.02 -24.46 25.06
CA LEU A 114 18.72 -23.17 25.04
C LEU A 114 17.92 -22.08 25.75
N ARG A 115 18.64 -21.08 26.28
CA ARG A 115 18.02 -19.87 26.80
C ARG A 115 17.24 -19.18 25.70
N THR A 116 15.95 -18.95 25.91
CA THR A 116 15.05 -18.44 24.89
C THR A 116 14.22 -17.30 25.46
N ARG A 117 14.25 -16.13 24.82
CA ARG A 117 13.36 -15.01 25.12
C ARG A 117 12.35 -14.86 23.99
N VAL A 118 11.06 -14.91 24.33
CA VAL A 118 10.00 -14.43 23.42
C VAL A 118 10.08 -12.91 23.39
N LEU A 119 10.23 -12.34 22.20
CA LEU A 119 10.31 -10.91 22.00
C LEU A 119 8.90 -10.34 21.79
N THR A 120 8.21 -10.79 20.75
CA THR A 120 6.87 -10.30 20.39
C THR A 120 5.96 -11.47 20.03
N VAL A 121 4.71 -11.42 20.52
CA VAL A 121 3.62 -12.31 20.11
C VAL A 121 2.65 -11.50 19.25
N GLY A 122 2.37 -11.98 18.05
CA GLY A 122 1.52 -11.33 17.06
C GLY A 122 2.18 -10.15 16.30
N PRO A 123 1.37 -9.27 15.71
CA PRO A 123 -0.05 -9.50 15.38
C PRO A 123 -0.25 -10.76 14.51
N GLY A 124 -1.44 -11.35 14.56
CA GLY A 124 -1.72 -12.66 13.93
C GLY A 124 -1.07 -13.83 14.70
N ASP A 125 -0.53 -14.81 13.97
CA ASP A 125 0.09 -16.04 14.52
C ASP A 125 1.63 -16.03 14.49
N ARG A 126 2.24 -14.87 14.18
CA ARG A 126 3.68 -14.65 14.24
C ARG A 126 4.13 -14.63 15.69
N ILE A 127 5.22 -15.32 16.01
CA ILE A 127 5.96 -15.15 17.26
C ILE A 127 7.43 -14.91 16.92
N ARG A 128 8.01 -13.84 17.48
CA ARG A 128 9.44 -13.53 17.37
C ARG A 128 10.16 -14.00 18.60
N ILE A 129 11.25 -14.74 18.40
CA ILE A 129 12.10 -15.27 19.48
C ILE A 129 13.56 -14.89 19.27
N ALA A 130 14.32 -14.92 20.36
CA ALA A 130 15.78 -14.85 20.33
C ALA A 130 16.42 -15.82 21.34
N PHE A 131 17.60 -16.32 20.99
CA PHE A 131 18.38 -17.32 21.74
C PHE A 131 19.88 -17.18 21.40
N PRO A 132 20.81 -17.61 22.28
CA PRO A 132 22.24 -17.57 21.96
C PRO A 132 22.63 -18.69 20.99
N ALA A 133 23.61 -18.41 20.14
CA ALA A 133 24.22 -19.40 19.27
C ALA A 133 25.02 -20.45 20.06
N VAL A 134 25.16 -21.64 19.49
CA VAL A 134 26.05 -22.69 19.98
C VAL A 134 27.15 -22.91 18.95
N LYS A 135 28.42 -22.84 19.39
CA LYS A 135 29.58 -23.11 18.54
C LYS A 135 29.45 -24.49 17.87
N GLY A 136 29.63 -24.56 16.56
CA GLY A 136 29.47 -25.78 15.78
C GLY A 136 28.03 -26.11 15.37
N VAL A 137 27.02 -25.29 15.72
CA VAL A 137 25.61 -25.54 15.39
C VAL A 137 25.03 -24.47 14.46
N SER A 138 24.59 -24.87 13.27
CA SER A 138 23.88 -24.03 12.30
C SER A 138 22.37 -24.29 12.20
N ARG A 139 21.87 -25.41 12.77
CA ARG A 139 20.45 -25.77 12.82
C ARG A 139 19.97 -25.97 14.26
N TYR A 140 18.87 -25.30 14.58
CA TYR A 140 18.17 -25.36 15.86
C TYR A 140 16.72 -25.80 15.63
N TYR A 141 15.99 -26.15 16.67
CA TYR A 141 14.58 -26.51 16.60
C TYR A 141 13.77 -25.73 17.64
N ALA A 142 12.75 -25.01 17.19
CA ALA A 142 11.79 -24.34 18.07
C ALA A 142 10.51 -25.16 18.20
N TYR A 143 10.22 -25.59 19.42
CA TYR A 143 9.08 -26.43 19.80
C TYR A 143 7.97 -25.55 20.41
N PHE A 144 6.71 -25.84 20.09
CA PHE A 144 5.54 -25.08 20.57
C PHE A 144 4.24 -25.89 20.56
N GLY A 145 3.19 -25.33 21.17
CA GLY A 145 1.85 -25.91 21.27
C GLY A 145 1.65 -26.88 22.41
N HIS A 146 2.52 -26.83 23.43
CA HIS A 146 2.44 -27.75 24.57
C HIS A 146 1.32 -27.29 25.53
N PRO A 147 0.34 -28.15 25.88
CA PRO A 147 -0.87 -27.73 26.61
C PRO A 147 -0.61 -27.27 28.05
N LYS A 148 0.41 -27.82 28.71
CA LYS A 148 0.87 -27.40 30.05
C LYS A 148 2.40 -27.48 30.15
N PRO A 149 3.15 -26.54 29.54
CA PRO A 149 4.60 -26.67 29.37
C PRO A 149 5.31 -26.81 30.71
N PRO A 150 6.38 -27.62 30.82
CA PRO A 150 7.22 -27.65 31.99
C PRO A 150 7.73 -26.24 32.33
N PRO A 151 7.70 -25.81 33.62
CA PRO A 151 8.18 -24.50 34.02
C PRO A 151 9.59 -24.24 33.51
N LEU A 152 9.81 -23.06 32.92
CA LEU A 152 11.13 -22.65 32.47
C LEU A 152 11.84 -21.92 33.61
N GLU A 153 13.02 -22.41 34.00
CA GLU A 153 13.87 -21.73 34.97
C GLU A 153 14.09 -20.25 34.58
N PRO A 154 14.01 -19.28 35.50
CA PRO A 154 14.12 -17.86 35.14
C PRO A 154 15.40 -17.51 34.37
N ALA A 155 16.51 -18.19 34.67
CA ALA A 155 17.79 -18.03 33.97
C ALA A 155 17.79 -18.58 32.52
N MET A 156 16.75 -19.30 32.11
CA MET A 156 16.53 -19.83 30.76
C MET A 156 15.49 -19.04 29.96
N ALA A 157 14.70 -18.18 30.60
CA ALA A 157 13.71 -17.31 29.95
C ALA A 157 14.31 -16.00 29.39
N ASP A 158 15.63 -15.79 29.55
CA ASP A 158 16.30 -14.56 29.15
C ASP A 158 17.71 -14.80 28.55
N ILE A 159 18.14 -13.90 27.66
CA ILE A 159 19.29 -14.07 26.76
C ILE A 159 20.49 -13.17 27.12
N PRO A 160 21.75 -13.56 26.80
CA PRO A 160 22.91 -12.68 26.96
C PRO A 160 22.76 -11.35 26.18
N ARG A 161 23.38 -10.27 26.66
CA ARG A 161 23.41 -8.94 26.00
C ARG A 161 24.66 -8.79 25.13
N SER A 162 24.95 -9.80 24.33
CA SER A 162 26.27 -10.02 23.70
C SER A 162 26.37 -9.58 22.24
N ALA A 163 25.25 -9.34 21.56
CA ALA A 163 25.19 -8.78 20.21
C ALA A 163 23.94 -7.90 20.04
N GLY A 164 24.10 -6.70 19.47
CA GLY A 164 23.02 -5.72 19.26
C GLY A 164 22.42 -5.18 20.56
N LEU A 165 21.23 -4.58 20.44
CA LEU A 165 20.43 -4.05 21.55
C LEU A 165 19.06 -4.72 21.59
N LEU A 166 18.68 -5.24 22.75
CA LEU A 166 17.31 -5.64 23.05
C LEU A 166 16.45 -4.37 23.20
N MET A 167 15.59 -4.11 22.22
CA MET A 167 14.60 -3.04 22.24
C MET A 167 13.30 -3.56 22.86
N GLU A 168 12.74 -2.79 23.80
CA GLU A 168 11.34 -2.90 24.24
C GLU A 168 10.69 -1.52 24.19
N MET A 169 9.50 -1.42 23.59
CA MET A 169 8.72 -0.19 23.50
C MET A 169 7.42 -0.33 24.31
N ARG A 170 6.99 0.76 24.95
CA ARG A 170 5.79 0.87 25.77
C ARG A 170 5.03 2.17 25.51
N GLU A 171 3.76 2.23 25.88
CA GLU A 171 2.96 3.46 25.84
C GLU A 171 3.39 4.44 26.94
N LEU A 172 3.54 5.72 26.59
CA LEU A 172 4.04 6.78 27.48
C LEU A 172 2.89 7.58 28.10
N THR A 173 2.64 7.32 29.38
CA THR A 173 1.60 7.98 30.18
C THR A 173 2.03 9.35 30.73
N GLN A 174 3.31 9.50 31.10
CA GLN A 174 3.87 10.76 31.61
C GLN A 174 4.02 11.82 30.50
N ALA A 175 3.88 13.11 30.83
CA ALA A 175 4.10 14.22 29.91
C ALA A 175 5.45 14.92 30.15
N ASP A 176 5.71 15.33 31.39
CA ASP A 176 6.92 16.07 31.75
C ASP A 176 8.11 15.13 31.94
N ILE A 177 9.14 15.31 31.11
CA ILE A 177 10.43 14.61 31.20
C ILE A 177 11.52 15.63 30.88
N ASN A 178 12.33 15.99 31.89
CA ASN A 178 13.31 17.09 31.81
C ASN A 178 14.74 16.65 32.15
N ASN A 179 14.94 15.39 32.51
CA ASN A 179 16.24 14.78 32.76
C ASN A 179 16.20 13.25 32.64
N ALA A 180 17.38 12.62 32.66
CA ALA A 180 17.52 11.17 32.52
C ALA A 180 16.82 10.35 33.63
N ALA A 181 16.75 10.86 34.86
CA ALA A 181 16.11 10.15 35.99
C ALA A 181 14.57 10.19 35.90
N GLU A 182 13.99 11.31 35.46
CA GLU A 182 12.57 11.39 35.10
C GLU A 182 12.20 10.47 33.93
N LEU A 183 13.11 10.28 32.99
CA LEU A 183 12.92 9.42 31.83
C LEU A 183 12.96 7.92 32.21
N GLU A 184 13.90 7.51 33.07
CA GLU A 184 13.91 6.17 33.68
C GLU A 184 12.70 5.93 34.61
N LYS A 185 12.25 6.95 35.35
CA LYS A 185 11.00 6.90 36.12
C LYS A 185 9.79 6.69 35.20
N ALA A 186 9.70 7.42 34.09
CA ALA A 186 8.63 7.28 33.11
C ALA A 186 8.60 5.87 32.48
N TRP A 187 9.78 5.27 32.23
CA TRP A 187 9.88 3.88 31.77
C TRP A 187 9.32 2.90 32.81
N ASN A 188 9.71 3.05 34.07
CA ASN A 188 9.27 2.18 35.16
C ASN A 188 7.76 2.34 35.48
N ALA A 189 7.16 3.48 35.13
CA ALA A 189 5.72 3.73 35.24
C ALA A 189 4.91 3.31 33.98
N ALA A 190 5.56 3.00 32.86
CA ALA A 190 4.91 2.53 31.65
C ALA A 190 4.72 1.00 31.72
N GLU A 191 3.47 0.54 31.90
CA GLU A 191 3.16 -0.90 32.02
C GLU A 191 2.86 -1.56 30.65
N LYS A 192 2.17 -0.83 29.76
CA LYS A 192 1.62 -1.36 28.50
C LYS A 192 2.72 -1.49 27.44
N VAL A 193 3.21 -2.72 27.24
CA VAL A 193 4.18 -3.06 26.19
C VAL A 193 3.53 -3.01 24.80
N ILE A 194 4.19 -2.34 23.86
CA ILE A 194 3.83 -2.25 22.44
C ILE A 194 4.54 -3.37 21.64
N GLY A 195 5.82 -3.62 21.92
CA GLY A 195 6.58 -4.68 21.26
C GLY A 195 8.02 -4.80 21.74
N ARG A 196 8.69 -5.89 21.32
CA ARG A 196 10.14 -6.09 21.52
C ARG A 196 10.81 -6.61 20.24
N THR A 197 12.04 -6.19 19.98
CA THR A 197 12.86 -6.66 18.86
C THR A 197 14.35 -6.57 19.22
N LEU A 198 15.23 -7.10 18.36
CA LEU A 198 16.68 -6.90 18.47
C LEU A 198 17.13 -5.99 17.34
N ILE A 199 17.68 -4.82 17.67
CA ILE A 199 18.25 -3.90 16.68
C ILE A 199 19.79 -3.95 16.70
N PRO A 200 20.46 -3.93 15.54
CA PRO A 200 21.91 -4.09 15.46
C PRO A 200 22.68 -2.77 15.62
N HIS A 201 22.01 -1.65 15.88
CA HIS A 201 22.60 -0.30 15.96
C HIS A 201 21.82 0.57 16.94
N ALA A 202 22.49 1.54 17.58
CA ALA A 202 21.87 2.50 18.50
C ALA A 202 21.24 3.70 17.77
N SER A 203 20.35 3.42 16.82
CA SER A 203 19.66 4.43 16.02
C SER A 203 18.31 3.95 15.54
N LEU A 204 17.33 4.84 15.54
CA LEU A 204 15.96 4.59 15.08
C LEU A 204 15.58 5.72 14.11
N GLY A 205 15.30 5.36 12.84
CA GLY A 205 14.80 6.30 11.84
C GLY A 205 13.28 6.23 11.63
N VAL A 206 12.69 5.10 12.02
CA VAL A 206 11.28 4.70 11.86
C VAL A 206 10.95 3.74 13.00
N ASN A 207 9.71 3.76 13.51
CA ASN A 207 9.26 2.86 14.57
C ASN A 207 8.93 1.44 14.01
N PRO A 208 9.64 0.37 14.41
CA PRO A 208 9.42 -0.99 13.91
C PRO A 208 8.07 -1.60 14.32
N PHE A 209 7.34 -0.97 15.23
CA PHE A 209 6.00 -1.38 15.66
C PHE A 209 4.88 -0.50 15.06
N GLY A 210 5.19 0.32 14.04
CA GLY A 210 4.25 1.15 13.31
C GLY A 210 4.10 2.58 13.86
N GLU A 211 3.10 3.31 13.38
CA GLU A 211 2.90 4.76 13.57
C GLU A 211 2.39 5.16 14.99
N GLN A 212 2.94 4.53 16.03
CA GLN A 212 2.61 4.82 17.43
C GLN A 212 3.26 6.13 17.90
N GLN A 213 2.45 7.09 18.32
CA GLN A 213 2.87 8.28 19.06
C GLN A 213 2.74 8.06 20.58
N ARG A 214 3.29 8.95 21.41
CA ARG A 214 3.36 8.80 22.87
C ARG A 214 3.91 7.44 23.28
N THR A 215 5.15 7.16 22.90
CA THR A 215 5.84 5.91 23.22
C THR A 215 7.13 6.15 23.98
N ILE A 216 7.53 5.22 24.83
CA ILE A 216 8.86 5.17 25.45
C ILE A 216 9.52 3.83 25.15
N SER A 217 10.78 3.90 24.71
CA SER A 217 11.60 2.77 24.30
C SER A 217 12.84 2.66 25.17
N ARG A 218 13.21 1.43 25.51
CA ARG A 218 14.45 1.08 26.21
C ARG A 218 15.24 0.09 25.37
N PHE A 219 16.53 0.37 25.19
CA PHE A 219 17.46 -0.42 24.41
C PHE A 219 18.58 -0.89 25.34
N GLU A 220 18.68 -2.20 25.56
CA GLU A 220 19.64 -2.80 26.49
C GLU A 220 20.66 -3.67 25.75
N GLY A 221 21.96 -3.44 25.97
CA GLY A 221 23.04 -4.20 25.35
C GLY A 221 24.35 -4.05 26.12
N THR A 222 25.47 -4.40 25.49
CA THR A 222 26.80 -4.08 26.02
C THR A 222 27.65 -3.27 25.06
N PHE A 223 28.46 -2.36 25.61
CA PHE A 223 29.44 -1.57 24.88
C PHE A 223 30.86 -2.13 25.12
N PRO A 224 31.59 -2.59 24.09
CA PRO A 224 32.95 -3.10 24.27
C PRO A 224 33.97 -1.97 24.37
N VAL A 225 34.57 -1.84 25.54
CA VAL A 225 35.68 -0.90 25.81
C VAL A 225 36.99 -1.65 25.58
N GLY A 226 37.71 -1.31 24.51
CA GLY A 226 38.97 -1.98 24.16
C GLY A 226 40.15 -1.57 25.05
N PHE A 227 40.12 -0.36 25.61
CA PHE A 227 41.19 0.23 26.42
C PHE A 227 40.60 1.18 27.46
N ASP A 228 41.22 1.24 28.65
CA ASP A 228 40.96 2.26 29.67
C ASP A 228 41.19 3.67 29.09
N GLY A 229 40.22 4.57 29.20
CA GLY A 229 40.30 5.88 28.56
C GLY A 229 39.03 6.72 28.67
N ASP A 230 39.07 7.91 28.10
CA ASP A 230 37.94 8.83 28.09
C ASP A 230 37.16 8.69 26.78
N TYR A 231 35.90 8.29 26.90
CA TYR A 231 34.97 8.08 25.79
C TYR A 231 33.94 9.19 25.80
N PHE A 232 33.72 9.80 24.64
CA PHE A 232 32.69 10.80 24.45
C PHE A 232 31.50 10.15 23.75
N PHE A 233 30.29 10.40 24.24
CA PHE A 233 29.04 9.99 23.61
C PHE A 233 28.26 11.23 23.18
N ALA A 234 27.81 11.24 21.92
CA ALA A 234 26.90 12.24 21.36
C ALA A 234 25.52 11.61 21.17
N LEU A 235 24.47 12.38 21.49
CA LEU A 235 23.09 11.93 21.44
C LEU A 235 22.24 12.93 20.66
N SER A 236 21.73 12.49 19.52
CA SER A 236 20.72 13.19 18.73
C SER A 236 19.39 12.47 18.89
N ALA A 237 18.34 13.15 19.35
CA ALA A 237 17.00 12.58 19.41
C ALA A 237 15.92 13.61 19.13
N ASP A 238 14.83 13.12 18.57
CA ASP A 238 13.50 13.71 18.56
C ASP A 238 12.88 13.57 19.96
N ASP A 239 12.16 14.60 20.42
CA ASP A 239 11.65 14.75 21.79
C ASP A 239 12.69 14.53 22.92
N ARG A 240 12.84 13.31 23.46
CA ARG A 240 13.50 13.06 24.75
C ARG A 240 14.35 11.79 24.72
N ALA A 241 15.63 11.86 25.06
CA ALA A 241 16.46 10.65 25.19
C ALA A 241 17.55 10.75 26.27
N ALA A 242 18.05 9.60 26.69
CA ALA A 242 19.21 9.49 27.58
C ALA A 242 20.05 8.23 27.29
N VAL A 243 21.38 8.33 27.47
CA VAL A 243 22.31 7.19 27.44
C VAL A 243 22.89 6.97 28.83
N PHE A 244 22.87 5.73 29.29
CA PHE A 244 23.43 5.26 30.55
C PHE A 244 24.53 4.23 30.29
N ILE A 245 25.64 4.34 31.02
CA ILE A 245 26.72 3.35 31.04
C ILE A 245 26.92 2.86 32.49
N ASP A 246 26.99 1.55 32.68
CA ASP A 246 27.11 0.90 34.01
C ASP A 246 26.09 1.43 35.04
N GLY A 247 24.86 1.67 34.59
CA GLY A 247 23.74 2.19 35.39
C GLY A 247 23.79 3.69 35.71
N LYS A 248 24.76 4.44 35.19
CA LYS A 248 24.90 5.89 35.42
C LYS A 248 24.53 6.68 34.16
N PRO A 249 23.73 7.76 34.26
CA PRO A 249 23.45 8.61 33.11
C PRO A 249 24.73 9.31 32.65
N VAL A 250 25.00 9.27 31.34
CA VAL A 250 26.14 9.92 30.68
C VAL A 250 25.69 11.17 29.95
N ILE A 251 24.57 11.10 29.24
CA ILE A 251 24.00 12.21 28.48
C ILE A 251 22.48 12.12 28.42
N PHE A 252 21.82 13.28 28.36
CA PHE A 252 20.39 13.49 28.17
C PHE A 252 20.18 14.50 27.01
N THR A 253 18.99 14.51 26.40
CA THR A 253 18.58 15.56 25.45
C THR A 253 17.07 15.79 25.47
N ASP A 254 16.69 17.03 25.20
CA ASP A 254 15.34 17.56 25.09
C ASP A 254 14.96 18.08 23.68
N ALA A 255 15.67 17.58 22.65
CA ALA A 255 15.40 17.57 21.20
C ALA A 255 16.60 18.02 20.32
N ALA A 256 17.82 17.54 20.60
CA ALA A 256 19.04 17.88 19.84
C ALA A 256 19.18 17.12 18.49
N ILE A 257 18.18 17.20 17.61
CA ILE A 257 18.18 16.49 16.32
C ILE A 257 19.39 16.91 15.45
N GLY A 258 20.23 15.93 15.11
CA GLY A 258 21.40 16.08 14.25
C GLY A 258 22.64 16.74 14.89
N ASP A 259 22.57 17.19 16.15
CA ASP A 259 23.61 18.02 16.73
C ASP A 259 24.63 17.25 17.59
N VAL A 260 25.76 16.87 16.99
CA VAL A 260 26.88 16.22 17.68
C VAL A 260 27.61 17.13 18.70
N ARG A 261 27.27 18.43 18.80
CA ARG A 261 27.72 19.29 19.90
C ARG A 261 27.07 18.89 21.23
N ASN A 262 25.88 18.30 21.20
CA ASN A 262 25.30 17.63 22.36
C ASN A 262 26.06 16.32 22.65
N ASN A 263 27.15 16.43 23.41
CA ASN A 263 27.99 15.31 23.79
C ASN A 263 28.55 15.44 25.21
N ALA A 264 28.79 14.30 25.86
CA ALA A 264 29.35 14.20 27.20
C ALA A 264 30.50 13.19 27.25
N ALA A 265 31.45 13.40 28.16
CA ALA A 265 32.58 12.50 28.39
C ALA A 265 32.31 11.57 29.59
N VAL A 266 32.69 10.31 29.47
CA VAL A 266 32.72 9.33 30.55
C VAL A 266 34.05 8.56 30.50
N ARG A 267 34.73 8.44 31.64
CA ARG A 267 35.92 7.61 31.74
C ARG A 267 35.53 6.16 31.95
N LEU A 268 35.96 5.30 31.03
CA LEU A 268 35.65 3.88 31.03
C LEU A 268 36.90 3.03 31.19
N SER A 269 36.71 1.82 31.70
CA SER A 269 37.75 0.80 31.82
C SER A 269 37.41 -0.39 30.92
N ALA A 270 38.44 -1.11 30.45
CA ALA A 270 38.33 -2.16 29.46
C ALA A 270 37.33 -3.28 29.83
N GLY A 271 36.85 -3.99 28.80
CA GLY A 271 35.84 -5.04 28.90
C GLY A 271 34.45 -4.63 28.38
N LYS A 272 33.47 -5.52 28.52
CA LYS A 272 32.08 -5.25 28.15
C LYS A 272 31.40 -4.42 29.24
N ARG A 273 30.88 -3.24 28.90
CA ARG A 273 30.15 -2.33 29.80
C ARG A 273 28.65 -2.41 29.57
N SER A 274 27.85 -2.19 30.60
CA SER A 274 26.40 -2.18 30.46
C SER A 274 25.98 -0.91 29.71
N LEU A 275 25.23 -1.07 28.61
CA LEU A 275 24.67 0.05 27.84
C LEU A 275 23.15 -0.01 27.93
N VAL A 276 22.55 1.06 28.46
CA VAL A 276 21.10 1.29 28.37
C VAL A 276 20.86 2.63 27.70
N ILE A 277 20.06 2.64 26.66
CA ILE A 277 19.55 3.86 26.04
C ILE A 277 18.05 3.89 26.30
N TYR A 278 17.54 5.07 26.62
CA TYR A 278 16.11 5.33 26.68
C TYR A 278 15.76 6.46 25.70
N HIS A 279 14.62 6.34 25.03
CA HIS A 279 14.07 7.36 24.13
C HIS A 279 12.55 7.42 24.31
N ALA A 280 12.00 8.63 24.44
CA ALA A 280 10.59 8.92 24.57
C ALA A 280 10.16 9.84 23.42
N ASN A 281 9.21 9.34 22.62
CA ASN A 281 8.55 10.04 21.52
C ASN A 281 7.19 10.56 22.02
N LEU A 282 7.02 11.88 22.13
CA LEU A 282 5.75 12.51 22.49
C LEU A 282 4.87 12.63 21.23
N ALA A 283 5.43 13.08 20.10
CA ALA A 283 4.74 13.18 18.82
C ALA A 283 5.72 13.12 17.62
N GLY A 284 5.23 12.67 16.46
CA GLY A 284 6.04 12.55 15.25
C GLY A 284 6.81 11.22 15.16
N ASP A 285 7.89 11.24 14.38
CA ASP A 285 8.56 10.03 13.89
C ASP A 285 9.42 9.31 14.95
N GLY A 286 9.74 9.97 16.07
CA GLY A 286 10.44 9.35 17.19
C GLY A 286 11.86 8.91 16.84
N ARG A 287 12.61 9.75 16.12
CA ARG A 287 13.96 9.40 15.63
C ARG A 287 15.03 9.61 16.69
N PHE A 288 16.05 8.75 16.73
CA PHE A 288 17.28 9.03 17.49
C PHE A 288 18.51 8.36 16.89
N ALA A 289 19.70 8.82 17.28
CA ALA A 289 20.98 8.18 17.00
C ALA A 289 22.01 8.48 18.10
N VAL A 290 22.79 7.45 18.47
CA VAL A 290 23.95 7.58 19.35
C VAL A 290 25.24 7.41 18.55
N ALA A 291 26.16 8.34 18.76
CA ALA A 291 27.53 8.26 18.26
C ALA A 291 28.52 8.31 19.42
N PHE A 292 29.72 7.78 19.21
CA PHE A 292 30.80 7.82 20.20
C PHE A 292 32.15 8.15 19.54
N ARG A 293 33.12 8.58 20.36
CA ARG A 293 34.54 8.65 19.99
C ARG A 293 35.42 8.47 21.22
N ARG A 294 36.69 8.12 21.01
CA ARG A 294 37.73 8.21 22.05
C ARG A 294 38.31 9.63 22.07
N ALA A 295 38.99 10.00 23.16
CA ALA A 295 39.79 11.23 23.21
C ALA A 295 40.85 11.25 22.09
N GLU A 296 41.54 10.13 21.86
CA GLU A 296 42.65 10.04 20.89
C GLU A 296 42.20 10.11 19.42
N THR A 297 40.99 9.64 19.08
CA THR A 297 40.62 9.43 17.66
C THR A 297 40.04 10.67 16.98
N GLN A 298 39.48 11.62 17.75
CA GLN A 298 38.76 12.84 17.33
C GLN A 298 37.55 12.66 16.40
N ARG A 299 37.53 11.64 15.53
CA ARG A 299 36.43 11.26 14.65
C ARG A 299 35.31 10.57 15.41
N TRP A 300 34.08 11.08 15.25
CA TRP A 300 32.85 10.42 15.65
C TRP A 300 32.56 9.16 14.82
N GLN A 301 32.05 8.13 15.49
CA GLN A 301 31.60 6.88 14.92
C GLN A 301 30.16 6.62 15.38
N ALA A 302 29.26 6.26 14.46
CA ALA A 302 27.93 5.77 14.85
C ALA A 302 28.09 4.47 15.65
N LEU A 303 27.22 4.26 16.64
CA LEU A 303 27.25 3.07 17.47
C LEU A 303 26.55 1.90 16.74
N SER A 304 27.26 1.34 15.75
CA SER A 304 26.79 0.38 14.74
C SER A 304 26.93 -1.10 15.15
N SER A 305 26.51 -1.99 14.26
CA SER A 305 26.68 -3.45 14.35
C SER A 305 28.13 -3.91 14.50
N ASP A 306 29.06 -3.09 14.03
CA ASP A 306 30.50 -3.41 14.05
C ASP A 306 31.10 -3.17 15.44
N VAL A 307 30.38 -2.44 16.30
CA VAL A 307 30.73 -2.11 17.68
C VAL A 307 29.85 -2.86 18.67
N LEU A 308 28.54 -2.98 18.40
CA LEU A 308 27.59 -3.67 19.27
C LEU A 308 27.50 -5.19 19.00
N GLY A 309 28.15 -5.68 17.94
CA GLY A 309 27.92 -7.02 17.40
C GLY A 309 26.60 -7.10 16.63
N LYS A 310 26.51 -8.07 15.70
CA LYS A 310 25.35 -8.25 14.82
C LYS A 310 24.56 -9.51 15.20
N PRO A 311 23.30 -9.39 15.66
CA PRO A 311 22.38 -10.51 15.77
C PRO A 311 22.20 -11.23 14.42
N LEU A 312 22.18 -12.56 14.45
CA LEU A 312 22.04 -13.43 13.29
C LEU A 312 20.55 -13.71 13.03
N TRP A 313 20.14 -13.68 11.77
CA TRP A 313 18.79 -14.08 11.37
C TRP A 313 18.69 -15.61 11.26
N GLY A 314 17.74 -16.19 11.98
CA GLY A 314 17.37 -17.59 11.87
C GLY A 314 16.20 -17.79 10.92
N LYS A 315 16.43 -18.51 9.82
CA LYS A 315 15.41 -18.84 8.82
C LYS A 315 14.57 -20.03 9.29
N ALA A 316 13.30 -19.77 9.58
CA ALA A 316 12.33 -20.82 9.93
C ALA A 316 12.05 -21.76 8.74
N GLY A 317 12.09 -23.06 9.01
CA GLY A 317 11.71 -24.11 8.06
C GLY A 317 10.27 -24.61 8.23
N ALA A 318 9.97 -25.74 7.58
CA ALA A 318 8.65 -26.36 7.55
C ALA A 318 8.15 -26.82 8.94
N LEU A 319 6.83 -26.90 9.10
CA LEU A 319 6.21 -27.44 10.32
C LEU A 319 6.41 -28.96 10.42
N GLU A 320 7.15 -29.40 11.43
CA GLU A 320 7.25 -30.80 11.81
C GLU A 320 6.24 -31.14 12.92
N ARG A 321 5.77 -32.39 12.92
CA ARG A 321 4.94 -33.03 13.97
C ARG A 321 5.49 -34.45 14.20
N PRO A 322 5.29 -35.07 15.37
CA PRO A 322 5.53 -36.50 15.53
C PRO A 322 4.65 -37.29 14.55
N GLU A 323 5.23 -38.32 13.92
CA GLU A 323 4.58 -39.38 13.12
C GLU A 323 3.78 -38.96 11.86
N GLN A 324 3.36 -37.70 11.71
CA GLN A 324 2.50 -37.26 10.61
C GLN A 324 3.27 -37.08 9.28
N ALA A 325 3.01 -37.98 8.33
CA ALA A 325 3.74 -38.04 7.05
C ALA A 325 3.34 -36.99 5.99
N LEU A 326 2.14 -36.40 6.09
CA LEU A 326 1.68 -35.29 5.24
C LEU A 326 1.24 -34.14 6.15
N ILE A 327 1.92 -33.00 6.08
CA ILE A 327 1.62 -31.81 6.88
C ILE A 327 1.37 -30.64 5.94
N ALA A 328 0.23 -29.98 6.11
CA ALA A 328 -0.07 -28.71 5.45
C ALA A 328 0.68 -27.59 6.17
N ASP A 329 1.60 -26.92 5.47
CA ASP A 329 2.31 -25.75 5.97
C ASP A 329 2.75 -24.86 4.81
N PHE A 330 3.02 -23.59 5.10
CA PHE A 330 3.44 -22.62 4.11
C PHE A 330 4.36 -21.55 4.69
N ALA A 331 5.21 -21.02 3.82
CA ALA A 331 5.96 -19.80 4.05
C ALA A 331 5.22 -18.62 3.43
N VAL A 332 5.40 -17.44 4.05
CA VAL A 332 4.90 -16.15 3.57
C VAL A 332 6.10 -15.24 3.36
N ALA A 333 6.19 -14.60 2.21
CA ALA A 333 7.18 -13.56 1.94
C ALA A 333 6.46 -12.27 1.53
N TYR A 334 6.77 -11.17 2.20
CA TYR A 334 6.42 -9.83 1.71
C TYR A 334 7.13 -9.59 0.37
N GLN A 335 6.50 -8.81 -0.50
CA GLN A 335 7.00 -8.54 -1.85
C GLN A 335 7.06 -7.04 -2.18
N GLY A 336 6.29 -6.22 -1.47
CA GLY A 336 6.25 -4.79 -1.63
C GLY A 336 4.87 -4.18 -1.40
N GLU A 337 4.84 -2.85 -1.39
CA GLU A 337 3.68 -1.98 -1.26
C GLU A 337 3.50 -1.13 -2.52
N CYS A 338 2.34 -0.53 -2.69
CA CYS A 338 2.11 0.47 -3.71
C CYS A 338 1.21 1.58 -3.16
N PHE A 339 1.61 2.85 -3.32
CA PHE A 339 0.88 4.01 -2.84
C PHE A 339 -0.09 4.55 -3.90
N PHE A 340 -1.37 4.70 -3.53
CA PHE A 340 -2.40 5.32 -4.36
C PHE A 340 -3.56 5.84 -3.50
N ALA A 341 -4.19 6.93 -3.96
CA ALA A 341 -5.41 7.51 -3.37
C ALA A 341 -5.37 7.62 -1.82
N GLY A 342 -4.29 8.19 -1.28
CA GLY A 342 -4.15 8.46 0.17
C GLY A 342 -3.85 7.25 1.05
N GLY A 343 -3.51 6.09 0.49
CA GLY A 343 -3.04 4.93 1.25
C GLY A 343 -2.22 3.98 0.38
N TYR A 344 -2.13 2.72 0.81
CA TYR A 344 -1.30 1.70 0.14
C TYR A 344 -1.98 0.33 0.03
N SER A 345 -1.42 -0.55 -0.82
CA SER A 345 -1.74 -1.98 -0.87
C SER A 345 -0.49 -2.83 -0.78
N HIS A 346 -0.59 -4.04 -0.22
CA HIS A 346 0.56 -4.92 0.05
C HIS A 346 0.52 -6.17 -0.82
N ARG A 347 1.65 -6.51 -1.45
CA ARG A 347 1.83 -7.77 -2.19
C ARG A 347 2.61 -8.78 -1.35
N TYR A 348 2.11 -10.00 -1.32
CA TYR A 348 2.73 -11.15 -0.66
C TYR A 348 2.84 -12.33 -1.63
N GLN A 349 3.85 -13.16 -1.40
CA GLN A 349 4.02 -14.46 -2.02
C GLN A 349 3.80 -15.55 -0.97
N PHE A 350 2.83 -16.42 -1.22
CA PHE A 350 2.58 -17.63 -0.44
C PHE A 350 3.21 -18.82 -1.15
N THR A 351 3.87 -19.69 -0.40
CA THR A 351 4.52 -20.91 -0.95
C THR A 351 4.29 -22.06 0.01
N ALA A 352 3.68 -23.15 -0.47
CA ALA A 352 3.51 -24.36 0.30
C ALA A 352 4.88 -24.95 0.66
N ASN A 353 5.04 -25.31 1.93
CA ASN A 353 6.30 -25.73 2.54
C ASN A 353 6.12 -27.06 3.29
N PRO A 354 5.67 -28.14 2.63
CA PRO A 354 5.59 -29.45 3.27
C PRO A 354 6.99 -29.94 3.67
N PRO A 355 7.19 -30.57 4.84
CA PRO A 355 8.50 -31.10 5.25
C PRO A 355 9.07 -32.15 4.30
N ARG A 356 8.19 -32.90 3.61
CA ARG A 356 8.57 -33.87 2.59
C ARG A 356 8.35 -33.29 1.20
N GLN A 357 9.40 -32.68 0.66
CA GLN A 357 9.45 -32.22 -0.73
C GLN A 357 9.37 -33.42 -1.70
N GLY A 358 8.80 -33.20 -2.89
CA GLY A 358 8.73 -34.20 -3.96
C GLY A 358 7.52 -35.16 -3.93
N VAL A 359 6.64 -35.08 -2.94
CA VAL A 359 5.33 -35.76 -3.00
C VAL A 359 4.42 -35.00 -3.97
N ALA A 360 3.83 -35.70 -4.94
CA ALA A 360 2.81 -35.12 -5.83
C ALA A 360 1.55 -34.83 -5.01
N ALA A 361 1.26 -33.55 -4.79
CA ALA A 361 0.14 -33.09 -3.99
C ALA A 361 -0.63 -31.97 -4.66
N ASN A 362 -1.95 -31.98 -4.47
CA ASN A 362 -2.83 -30.88 -4.79
C ASN A 362 -2.85 -29.90 -3.62
N TYR A 363 -2.84 -28.61 -3.94
CA TYR A 363 -2.83 -27.49 -3.00
C TYR A 363 -4.05 -26.60 -3.28
N GLU A 364 -4.86 -26.35 -2.26
CA GLU A 364 -6.03 -25.47 -2.32
C GLU A 364 -5.85 -24.34 -1.29
N TRP A 365 -5.92 -23.09 -1.75
CA TRP A 365 -5.70 -21.90 -0.92
C TRP A 365 -6.98 -21.07 -0.75
N ASP A 366 -7.08 -20.43 0.40
CA ASP A 366 -8.06 -19.40 0.75
C ASP A 366 -7.32 -18.33 1.57
N PHE A 367 -7.28 -17.09 1.10
CA PHE A 367 -6.35 -16.07 1.62
C PHE A 367 -6.99 -15.10 2.63
N GLY A 368 -8.23 -15.37 3.07
CA GLY A 368 -8.98 -14.50 3.98
C GLY A 368 -9.48 -13.19 3.35
N ASN A 369 -9.20 -12.97 2.06
CA ASN A 369 -9.64 -11.82 1.24
C ASN A 369 -10.78 -12.20 0.26
N GLY A 370 -11.43 -13.36 0.48
CA GLY A 370 -12.45 -13.94 -0.40
C GLY A 370 -11.92 -14.61 -1.68
N GLN A 371 -10.61 -14.51 -1.94
CA GLN A 371 -9.95 -15.11 -3.10
C GLN A 371 -9.35 -16.47 -2.75
N THR A 372 -9.28 -17.35 -3.75
CA THR A 372 -8.81 -18.73 -3.65
C THR A 372 -7.90 -19.06 -4.82
N ALA A 373 -6.85 -19.85 -4.59
CA ALA A 373 -5.94 -20.31 -5.64
C ALA A 373 -5.68 -21.82 -5.54
N THR A 374 -5.00 -22.38 -6.55
CA THR A 374 -4.49 -23.76 -6.52
C THR A 374 -3.02 -23.81 -6.96
N GLY A 375 -2.34 -24.91 -6.62
CA GLY A 375 -0.92 -25.11 -6.93
C GLY A 375 0.02 -24.68 -5.80
N PRO A 376 1.32 -25.01 -5.88
CA PRO A 376 2.25 -24.95 -4.74
C PRO A 376 2.61 -23.54 -4.29
N ALA A 377 2.29 -22.50 -5.06
CA ALA A 377 2.60 -21.12 -4.73
C ALA A 377 1.58 -20.15 -5.34
N ALA A 378 1.31 -19.04 -4.66
CA ALA A 378 0.35 -18.03 -5.10
C ALA A 378 0.77 -16.62 -4.64
N THR A 379 0.73 -15.67 -5.57
CA THR A 379 0.89 -14.24 -5.26
C THR A 379 -0.47 -13.65 -4.92
N GLN A 380 -0.54 -12.78 -3.91
CA GLN A 380 -1.74 -12.02 -3.56
C GLN A 380 -1.39 -10.56 -3.29
N VAL A 381 -2.31 -9.66 -3.63
CA VAL A 381 -2.37 -8.28 -3.14
C VAL A 381 -3.49 -8.17 -2.10
N TYR A 382 -3.20 -7.46 -1.01
CA TYR A 382 -4.17 -7.02 -0.01
C TYR A 382 -4.33 -5.51 -0.11
N LEU A 383 -5.56 -5.02 -0.25
CA LEU A 383 -5.83 -3.60 -0.50
C LEU A 383 -5.91 -2.75 0.78
N ALA A 384 -5.89 -3.38 1.96
CA ALA A 384 -5.83 -2.70 3.25
C ALA A 384 -5.17 -3.60 4.31
N ASP A 385 -4.53 -2.98 5.30
CA ASP A 385 -3.97 -3.61 6.48
C ASP A 385 -5.00 -4.44 7.27
N GLY A 386 -4.51 -5.38 8.08
CA GLY A 386 -5.34 -6.23 8.94
C GLY A 386 -4.72 -7.59 9.23
N VAL A 387 -5.48 -8.46 9.88
CA VAL A 387 -5.04 -9.83 10.19
C VAL A 387 -5.93 -10.82 9.44
N TYR A 388 -5.37 -11.47 8.43
CA TYR A 388 -6.11 -12.30 7.47
C TYR A 388 -5.87 -13.79 7.73
N PRO A 389 -6.92 -14.61 7.87
CA PRO A 389 -6.79 -16.06 8.08
C PRO A 389 -6.48 -16.75 6.75
N VAL A 390 -5.20 -16.98 6.45
CA VAL A 390 -4.77 -17.72 5.26
C VAL A 390 -4.80 -19.21 5.54
N LYS A 391 -5.57 -19.96 4.76
CA LYS A 391 -5.76 -21.41 4.88
C LYS A 391 -5.18 -22.12 3.66
N LEU A 392 -4.38 -23.15 3.92
CA LEU A 392 -3.90 -24.11 2.95
C LEU A 392 -4.46 -25.50 3.26
N VAL A 393 -5.03 -26.16 2.25
CA VAL A 393 -5.31 -27.61 2.26
C VAL A 393 -4.30 -28.29 1.33
N VAL A 394 -3.70 -29.40 1.78
CA VAL A 394 -2.78 -30.21 0.99
C VAL A 394 -3.32 -31.65 0.91
N ARG A 395 -3.36 -32.22 -0.31
CA ARG A 395 -3.84 -33.59 -0.56
C ARG A 395 -2.87 -34.38 -1.42
N ASP A 396 -2.49 -35.59 -1.03
CA ASP A 396 -1.60 -36.47 -1.81
C ASP A 396 -2.33 -37.61 -2.55
N GLY A 397 -3.65 -37.47 -2.73
CA GLY A 397 -4.52 -38.49 -3.31
C GLY A 397 -5.03 -39.53 -2.32
N THR A 398 -4.37 -39.73 -1.18
CA THR A 398 -4.81 -40.66 -0.12
C THR A 398 -5.02 -40.01 1.24
N ARG A 399 -4.28 -38.95 1.53
CA ARG A 399 -4.31 -38.18 2.78
C ARG A 399 -4.63 -36.73 2.47
N SER A 400 -5.14 -36.03 3.48
CA SER A 400 -5.40 -34.60 3.45
C SER A 400 -5.00 -34.00 4.80
N ASP A 401 -4.34 -32.84 4.79
CA ASP A 401 -4.15 -32.01 5.99
C ASP A 401 -4.58 -30.56 5.68
N THR A 402 -4.90 -29.79 6.72
CA THR A 402 -5.34 -28.40 6.60
C THR A 402 -4.66 -27.54 7.67
N ARG A 403 -4.13 -26.39 7.28
CA ARG A 403 -3.55 -25.41 8.20
C ARG A 403 -4.01 -24.00 7.86
N THR A 404 -4.54 -23.32 8.86
CA THR A 404 -4.77 -21.87 8.83
C THR A 404 -3.64 -21.18 9.59
N GLN A 405 -3.22 -20.01 9.10
CA GLN A 405 -2.36 -19.08 9.83
C GLN A 405 -2.94 -17.67 9.67
N ARG A 406 -3.08 -16.95 10.78
CA ARG A 406 -3.46 -15.53 10.81
C ARG A 406 -2.23 -14.69 10.44
N ILE A 407 -2.23 -14.17 9.22
CA ILE A 407 -1.14 -13.35 8.69
C ILE A 407 -1.48 -11.88 8.93
N ALA A 408 -0.64 -11.19 9.68
CA ALA A 408 -0.67 -9.74 9.74
C ALA A 408 -0.18 -9.16 8.41
N VAL A 409 -1.07 -8.41 7.77
CA VAL A 409 -0.81 -7.60 6.59
C VAL A 409 -0.66 -6.17 7.09
N SER A 410 0.55 -5.65 6.93
CA SER A 410 0.90 -4.25 7.19
C SER A 410 2.19 -3.91 6.47
N ARG A 411 2.56 -2.64 6.47
CA ARG A 411 3.90 -2.20 6.06
C ARG A 411 4.98 -2.90 6.89
N ASP A 412 6.09 -3.26 6.23
CA ASP A 412 7.29 -3.81 6.89
C ASP A 412 8.15 -2.67 7.43
N TRP A 413 7.82 -2.23 8.64
CA TRP A 413 8.48 -1.13 9.33
C TRP A 413 9.93 -1.42 9.77
N GLU A 414 10.41 -2.67 9.63
CA GLU A 414 11.80 -3.04 9.96
C GLU A 414 12.75 -2.97 8.75
N TRP A 415 12.24 -2.92 7.52
CA TRP A 415 13.04 -3.02 6.28
C TRP A 415 12.62 -2.02 5.20
N THR A 416 12.32 -0.78 5.60
CA THR A 416 11.91 0.32 4.70
C THR A 416 12.98 0.80 3.71
N ASP A 417 14.21 0.29 3.80
CA ASP A 417 15.37 0.64 2.96
C ASP A 417 15.56 -0.27 1.73
N ARG A 418 14.83 -1.39 1.67
CA ARG A 418 14.80 -2.32 0.54
C ARG A 418 13.79 -1.82 -0.50
N PRO A 419 13.74 -2.36 -1.74
CA PRO A 419 12.70 -2.01 -2.71
C PRO A 419 11.33 -2.51 -2.22
N THR A 420 10.70 -1.73 -1.35
CA THR A 420 9.35 -1.94 -0.83
C THR A 420 8.32 -1.36 -1.78
N GLU A 421 8.50 -0.15 -2.30
CA GLU A 421 7.56 0.45 -3.25
C GLU A 421 7.63 -0.21 -4.64
N GLU A 422 6.47 -0.59 -5.17
CA GLU A 422 6.30 -1.23 -6.47
C GLU A 422 5.38 -0.42 -7.41
N PRO A 423 5.57 -0.53 -8.75
CA PRO A 423 4.69 0.10 -9.73
C PRO A 423 3.25 -0.42 -9.61
N LEU A 424 2.29 0.51 -9.67
CA LEU A 424 0.86 0.24 -9.42
C LEU A 424 0.26 -0.80 -10.38
N GLU A 425 0.81 -0.91 -11.59
CA GLU A 425 0.39 -1.90 -12.59
C GLU A 425 0.64 -3.33 -12.12
N ARG A 426 1.68 -3.56 -11.30
CA ARG A 426 1.99 -4.88 -10.73
C ARG A 426 0.94 -5.29 -9.69
N HIS A 427 0.48 -4.36 -8.87
CA HIS A 427 -0.60 -4.61 -7.90
C HIS A 427 -1.95 -4.76 -8.64
N ALA A 428 -2.25 -3.84 -9.56
CA ALA A 428 -3.47 -3.85 -10.35
C ALA A 428 -3.59 -5.07 -11.29
N LEU A 429 -2.47 -5.70 -11.70
CA LEU A 429 -2.49 -6.94 -12.47
C LEU A 429 -2.99 -8.12 -11.63
N VAL A 430 -2.54 -8.24 -10.37
CA VAL A 430 -2.99 -9.30 -9.45
C VAL A 430 -4.46 -9.08 -9.08
N VAL A 431 -4.83 -7.85 -8.71
CA VAL A 431 -6.21 -7.51 -8.34
C VAL A 431 -7.18 -7.64 -9.52
N ALA A 432 -6.74 -7.43 -10.76
CA ALA A 432 -7.56 -7.69 -11.96
C ALA A 432 -7.88 -9.18 -12.19
N GLY A 433 -7.16 -10.10 -11.54
CA GLY A 433 -7.48 -11.54 -11.53
C GLY A 433 -8.46 -11.94 -10.43
N TYR A 434 -8.88 -11.02 -9.56
CA TYR A 434 -9.77 -11.30 -8.43
C TYR A 434 -11.25 -11.31 -8.82
N ARG A 435 -12.02 -12.13 -8.10
CA ARG A 435 -13.48 -12.09 -8.10
C ARG A 435 -13.97 -10.88 -7.32
N ALA A 436 -14.39 -9.85 -8.03
CA ALA A 436 -14.97 -8.63 -7.45
C ALA A 436 -16.18 -8.90 -6.55
N ASP A 437 -17.00 -9.91 -6.88
CA ASP A 437 -18.15 -10.35 -6.07
C ASP A 437 -17.78 -10.99 -4.72
N ARG A 438 -16.48 -11.26 -4.50
CA ARG A 438 -15.93 -11.83 -3.27
C ARG A 438 -14.95 -10.91 -2.53
N LEU A 439 -14.67 -9.71 -3.05
CA LEU A 439 -13.81 -8.76 -2.33
C LEU A 439 -14.52 -8.26 -1.07
N PRO A 440 -13.78 -7.98 0.03
CA PRO A 440 -14.34 -7.29 1.18
C PRO A 440 -14.98 -5.96 0.73
N PRO A 441 -16.18 -5.59 1.20
CA PRO A 441 -16.82 -4.33 0.82
C PRO A 441 -15.95 -3.10 1.10
N THR A 442 -15.12 -3.16 2.16
CA THR A 442 -14.12 -2.14 2.53
C THR A 442 -12.98 -1.99 1.51
N TRP A 443 -12.75 -2.99 0.66
CA TRP A 443 -11.72 -2.96 -0.38
C TRP A 443 -12.25 -2.47 -1.73
N LEU A 444 -13.55 -2.53 -2.00
CA LEU A 444 -14.13 -2.21 -3.31
C LEU A 444 -13.81 -0.78 -3.80
N PRO A 445 -13.87 0.28 -2.96
CA PRO A 445 -13.43 1.61 -3.36
C PRO A 445 -11.94 1.65 -3.71
N ARG A 446 -11.10 0.99 -2.89
CA ARG A 446 -9.64 0.95 -3.09
C ARG A 446 -9.25 0.17 -4.34
N ALA A 447 -9.99 -0.90 -4.68
CA ALA A 447 -9.86 -1.62 -5.94
C ALA A 447 -10.20 -0.71 -7.14
N ALA A 448 -11.33 -0.01 -7.08
CA ALA A 448 -11.72 0.92 -8.14
C ALA A 448 -10.69 2.03 -8.36
N LEU A 449 -10.21 2.68 -7.29
CA LEU A 449 -9.21 3.74 -7.33
C LEU A 449 -7.86 3.24 -7.91
N LEU A 450 -7.41 2.04 -7.49
CA LEU A 450 -6.23 1.37 -8.07
C LEU A 450 -6.41 1.14 -9.58
N PHE A 451 -7.59 0.68 -10.01
CA PHE A 451 -7.88 0.45 -11.42
C PHE A 451 -7.99 1.74 -12.24
N VAL A 452 -8.53 2.84 -11.68
CA VAL A 452 -8.51 4.17 -12.34
C VAL A 452 -7.07 4.62 -12.57
N ARG A 453 -6.20 4.57 -11.54
CA ARG A 453 -4.77 4.92 -11.69
C ARG A 453 -4.03 4.01 -12.66
N ALA A 454 -4.42 2.72 -12.75
CA ALA A 454 -3.84 1.76 -13.69
C ALA A 454 -4.44 1.78 -15.11
N GLY A 455 -5.32 2.74 -15.44
CA GLY A 455 -5.99 2.81 -16.76
C GLY A 455 -6.94 1.64 -17.07
N LYS A 456 -7.31 0.85 -16.05
CA LYS A 456 -8.12 -0.38 -16.14
C LYS A 456 -9.61 -0.07 -16.00
N LEU A 457 -10.15 0.73 -16.91
CA LEU A 457 -11.48 1.34 -16.78
C LEU A 457 -12.62 0.33 -16.55
N ASP A 458 -12.64 -0.81 -17.25
CA ASP A 458 -13.70 -1.82 -17.05
C ASP A 458 -13.65 -2.45 -15.65
N GLN A 459 -12.45 -2.71 -15.13
CA GLN A 459 -12.27 -3.19 -13.77
C GLN A 459 -12.61 -2.11 -12.74
N ALA A 460 -12.27 -0.83 -13.02
CA ALA A 460 -12.63 0.30 -12.18
C ALA A 460 -14.15 0.47 -12.05
N LEU A 461 -14.85 0.49 -13.19
CA LEU A 461 -16.31 0.55 -13.26
C LEU A 461 -16.96 -0.65 -12.55
N SER A 462 -16.43 -1.86 -12.74
CA SER A 462 -16.96 -3.05 -12.07
C SER A 462 -16.76 -3.04 -10.54
N ALA A 463 -15.62 -2.55 -10.05
CA ALA A 463 -15.34 -2.43 -8.62
C ALA A 463 -16.16 -1.31 -7.97
N ALA A 464 -16.28 -0.15 -8.62
CA ALA A 464 -17.11 0.96 -8.16
C ALA A 464 -18.60 0.58 -8.12
N ALA A 465 -19.09 -0.11 -9.15
CA ALA A 465 -20.46 -0.63 -9.21
C ALA A 465 -20.78 -1.60 -8.07
N ALA A 466 -19.86 -2.50 -7.74
CA ALA A 466 -19.99 -3.40 -6.59
C ALA A 466 -19.97 -2.62 -5.26
N GLY A 467 -19.15 -1.57 -5.16
CA GLY A 467 -19.09 -0.67 -4.00
C GLY A 467 -20.40 0.09 -3.74
N ALA A 468 -21.02 0.65 -4.79
CA ALA A 468 -22.32 1.34 -4.68
C ALA A 468 -23.48 0.42 -4.24
N ALA A 469 -23.42 -0.86 -4.63
CA ALA A 469 -24.43 -1.86 -4.30
C ALA A 469 -24.25 -2.50 -2.91
N ALA A 470 -23.14 -2.24 -2.22
CA ALA A 470 -22.84 -2.87 -0.93
C ALA A 470 -23.69 -2.28 0.21
N ARG A 471 -24.53 -3.12 0.84
CA ARG A 471 -25.36 -2.73 2.00
C ARG A 471 -24.57 -2.40 3.27
N VAL A 472 -23.33 -2.87 3.36
CA VAL A 472 -22.36 -2.43 4.36
C VAL A 472 -21.21 -1.76 3.59
N PRO A 473 -21.35 -0.47 3.24
CA PRO A 473 -20.28 0.26 2.58
C PRO A 473 -19.07 0.40 3.52
N ALA A 474 -17.93 0.75 2.91
CA ALA A 474 -16.80 1.28 3.64
C ALA A 474 -17.13 2.66 4.24
N ASP A 475 -16.09 3.37 4.70
CA ASP A 475 -16.07 4.84 4.72
C ASP A 475 -16.80 5.43 3.49
N ALA A 476 -17.94 6.08 3.72
CA ALA A 476 -18.81 6.61 2.68
C ALA A 476 -18.10 7.67 1.82
N GLY A 477 -17.12 8.39 2.38
CA GLY A 477 -16.26 9.31 1.63
C GLY A 477 -15.43 8.57 0.58
N GLN A 478 -14.75 7.49 0.97
CA GLN A 478 -13.97 6.67 0.03
C GLN A 478 -14.83 6.03 -1.06
N VAL A 479 -16.03 5.55 -0.73
CA VAL A 479 -16.97 5.01 -1.74
C VAL A 479 -17.38 6.12 -2.72
N MET A 480 -17.69 7.33 -2.25
CA MET A 480 -18.03 8.46 -3.11
C MET A 480 -16.85 8.92 -3.98
N THR A 481 -15.62 8.99 -3.45
CA THR A 481 -14.43 9.30 -4.26
C THR A 481 -14.23 8.26 -5.37
N ALA A 482 -14.33 6.97 -5.05
CA ALA A 482 -14.19 5.90 -6.03
C ALA A 482 -15.29 5.91 -7.11
N LEU A 483 -16.53 6.27 -6.76
CA LEU A 483 -17.62 6.44 -7.72
C LEU A 483 -17.40 7.65 -8.63
N THR A 484 -17.02 8.80 -8.07
CA THR A 484 -16.74 10.03 -8.83
C THR A 484 -15.64 9.79 -9.85
N GLU A 485 -14.46 9.31 -9.41
CA GLU A 485 -13.32 9.12 -10.30
C GLU A 485 -13.56 8.04 -11.38
N ALA A 486 -14.30 6.97 -11.06
CA ALA A 486 -14.66 5.95 -12.05
C ALA A 486 -15.72 6.46 -13.06
N ALA A 487 -16.63 7.34 -12.63
CA ALA A 487 -17.58 8.00 -13.53
C ALA A 487 -16.87 9.03 -14.43
N ASP A 488 -15.98 9.86 -13.89
CA ASP A 488 -15.26 10.87 -14.66
C ASP A 488 -14.30 10.23 -15.67
N ALA A 489 -13.54 9.20 -15.28
CA ALA A 489 -12.71 8.42 -16.21
C ALA A 489 -13.54 7.76 -17.33
N ALA A 490 -14.80 7.38 -17.06
CA ALA A 490 -15.70 6.90 -18.11
C ALA A 490 -16.23 8.04 -19.00
N VAL A 491 -16.47 9.24 -18.48
CA VAL A 491 -16.82 10.42 -19.29
C VAL A 491 -15.66 10.82 -20.20
N GLU A 492 -14.43 10.86 -19.70
CA GLU A 492 -13.21 11.13 -20.48
C GLU A 492 -12.99 10.09 -21.58
N ALA A 493 -13.25 8.81 -21.30
CA ALA A 493 -13.22 7.73 -22.29
C ALA A 493 -14.41 7.72 -23.27
N GLY A 494 -15.30 8.72 -23.22
CA GLY A 494 -16.51 8.82 -24.06
C GLY A 494 -17.65 7.84 -23.68
N ARG A 495 -17.48 7.07 -22.61
CA ARG A 495 -18.42 6.06 -22.10
C ARG A 495 -19.45 6.66 -21.13
N LEU A 496 -20.02 7.79 -21.51
CA LEU A 496 -21.06 8.50 -20.75
C LEU A 496 -22.25 7.60 -20.30
N PRO A 497 -22.72 6.60 -21.07
CA PRO A 497 -23.75 5.67 -20.60
C PRO A 497 -23.33 4.83 -19.38
N ASP A 498 -22.05 4.47 -19.26
CA ASP A 498 -21.54 3.70 -18.11
C ASP A 498 -21.44 4.57 -16.85
N ALA A 499 -21.04 5.84 -16.99
CA ALA A 499 -21.08 6.81 -15.88
C ALA A 499 -22.52 7.04 -15.38
N VAL A 500 -23.48 7.23 -16.29
CA VAL A 500 -24.92 7.36 -15.97
C VAL A 500 -25.46 6.09 -15.29
N LYS A 501 -25.02 4.91 -15.76
CA LYS A 501 -25.38 3.62 -15.15
C LYS A 501 -24.80 3.49 -13.74
N LEU A 502 -23.54 3.86 -13.53
CA LEU A 502 -22.84 3.73 -12.25
C LEU A 502 -23.57 4.48 -11.13
N TRP A 503 -23.94 5.74 -11.35
CA TRP A 503 -24.68 6.53 -10.36
C TRP A 503 -26.07 5.94 -10.01
N ARG A 504 -26.73 5.31 -11.00
CA ARG A 504 -28.04 4.64 -10.82
C ARG A 504 -27.99 3.30 -10.07
N LEU A 505 -26.81 2.76 -9.78
CA LEU A 505 -26.66 1.51 -9.00
C LEU A 505 -26.74 1.73 -7.48
N THR A 506 -26.63 2.97 -7.00
CA THR A 506 -26.75 3.28 -5.58
C THR A 506 -28.20 3.11 -5.11
N PRO A 507 -28.49 2.28 -4.08
CA PRO A 507 -29.84 2.17 -3.51
C PRO A 507 -30.39 3.51 -3.00
N ALA A 508 -31.72 3.66 -2.98
CA ALA A 508 -32.38 4.87 -2.51
C ALA A 508 -32.31 5.04 -0.98
N ASP A 509 -32.13 3.94 -0.25
CA ASP A 509 -31.93 3.82 1.19
C ASP A 509 -30.43 3.84 1.60
N SER A 510 -29.52 4.04 0.66
CA SER A 510 -28.07 4.06 0.93
C SER A 510 -27.60 5.34 1.61
N LEU A 511 -26.70 5.21 2.59
CA LEU A 511 -26.00 6.32 3.26
C LEU A 511 -25.15 7.20 2.32
N LEU A 512 -24.96 6.78 1.07
CA LEU A 512 -24.31 7.60 0.03
C LEU A 512 -25.26 8.69 -0.50
N GLN A 513 -26.58 8.51 -0.40
CA GLN A 513 -27.55 9.50 -0.86
C GLN A 513 -27.54 10.75 0.06
N PRO A 514 -27.74 11.96 -0.48
CA PRO A 514 -28.16 12.29 -1.85
C PRO A 514 -27.01 12.42 -2.88
N GLY A 515 -25.77 12.06 -2.53
CA GLY A 515 -24.58 12.31 -3.36
C GLY A 515 -24.67 11.76 -4.80
N PRO A 516 -24.88 10.45 -5.00
CA PRO A 516 -25.05 9.85 -6.32
C PRO A 516 -26.20 10.45 -7.14
N ALA A 517 -27.31 10.83 -6.51
CA ALA A 517 -28.41 11.50 -7.19
C ALA A 517 -28.06 12.94 -7.63
N LYS A 518 -27.33 13.71 -6.79
CA LYS A 518 -26.77 15.03 -7.16
C LYS A 518 -25.81 14.91 -8.35
N ALA A 519 -24.91 13.93 -8.32
CA ALA A 519 -23.97 13.65 -9.41
C ALA A 519 -24.69 13.23 -10.71
N LEU A 520 -25.64 12.29 -10.63
CA LEU A 520 -26.46 11.85 -11.76
C LEU A 520 -27.21 13.02 -12.42
N ALA A 521 -27.86 13.87 -11.63
CA ALA A 521 -28.62 14.99 -12.17
C ALA A 521 -27.73 16.03 -12.88
N LEU A 522 -26.56 16.34 -12.32
CA LEU A 522 -25.59 17.24 -12.96
C LEU A 522 -25.01 16.64 -14.25
N LEU A 523 -24.82 15.32 -14.28
CA LEU A 523 -24.39 14.57 -15.47
C LEU A 523 -25.47 14.57 -16.57
N GLN A 524 -26.74 14.33 -16.21
CA GLN A 524 -27.89 14.47 -17.11
C GLN A 524 -27.95 15.89 -17.68
N LEU A 525 -27.98 16.91 -16.80
CA LEU A 525 -28.14 18.31 -17.19
C LEU A 525 -27.01 18.82 -18.08
N TRP A 526 -25.74 18.60 -17.70
CA TRP A 526 -24.58 19.25 -18.32
C TRP A 526 -23.72 18.37 -19.23
N ARG A 527 -23.87 17.04 -19.21
CA ARG A 527 -23.16 16.13 -20.14
C ARG A 527 -24.08 15.39 -21.10
N GLN A 528 -25.38 15.24 -20.80
CA GLN A 528 -26.38 14.74 -21.77
C GLN A 528 -27.26 15.85 -22.37
N GLY A 529 -27.47 16.96 -21.65
CA GLY A 529 -28.50 17.95 -21.99
C GLY A 529 -29.92 17.46 -21.68
N ASP A 530 -30.05 16.47 -20.80
CA ASP A 530 -31.30 15.86 -20.34
C ASP A 530 -31.89 16.69 -19.18
N ALA A 531 -32.52 17.82 -19.54
CA ALA A 531 -33.09 18.75 -18.56
C ALA A 531 -34.29 18.16 -17.81
N ASP A 532 -35.18 17.45 -18.50
CA ASP A 532 -36.33 16.77 -17.88
C ASP A 532 -35.91 15.67 -16.91
N GLY A 533 -34.96 14.82 -17.30
CA GLY A 533 -34.41 13.79 -16.44
C GLY A 533 -33.65 14.36 -15.24
N ALA A 534 -32.87 15.43 -15.43
CA ALA A 534 -32.21 16.13 -14.34
C ALA A 534 -33.22 16.76 -13.36
N ALA A 535 -34.24 17.47 -13.86
CA ALA A 535 -35.29 18.06 -13.04
C ALA A 535 -36.07 17.00 -12.25
N LYS A 536 -36.37 15.85 -12.88
CA LYS A 536 -37.02 14.70 -12.23
C LYS A 536 -36.16 14.09 -11.12
N THR A 537 -34.86 13.93 -11.34
CA THR A 537 -33.92 13.42 -10.33
C THR A 537 -33.79 14.41 -9.15
N LEU A 538 -33.64 15.70 -9.44
CA LEU A 538 -33.47 16.75 -8.41
C LEU A 538 -34.71 16.98 -7.57
N ALA A 539 -35.91 16.91 -8.16
CA ALA A 539 -37.18 17.09 -7.44
C ALA A 539 -37.48 15.98 -6.40
N GLN A 540 -36.67 14.93 -6.33
CA GLN A 540 -36.76 13.86 -5.32
C GLN A 540 -35.84 14.08 -4.12
N LEU A 541 -34.98 15.12 -4.14
CA LEU A 541 -33.97 15.37 -3.11
C LEU A 541 -34.44 16.44 -2.11
N PRO A 542 -33.93 16.42 -0.86
CA PRO A 542 -34.19 17.48 0.10
C PRO A 542 -33.65 18.82 -0.42
N MET A 543 -34.55 19.77 -0.65
CA MET A 543 -34.23 21.11 -1.12
C MET A 543 -33.78 22.02 0.03
N ASP A 544 -32.71 21.62 0.70
CA ASP A 544 -32.04 22.43 1.73
C ASP A 544 -30.81 23.11 1.13
N ASP A 545 -29.98 22.35 0.40
CA ASP A 545 -28.79 22.80 -0.31
C ASP A 545 -29.10 23.85 -1.41
N PRO A 546 -28.51 25.08 -1.33
CA PRO A 546 -28.60 26.10 -2.37
C PRO A 546 -28.14 25.64 -3.76
N ASP A 547 -27.15 24.74 -3.85
CA ASP A 547 -26.68 24.22 -5.13
C ASP A 547 -27.69 23.27 -5.78
N LEU A 548 -28.40 22.47 -4.98
CA LEU A 548 -29.51 21.63 -5.49
C LEU A 548 -30.67 22.49 -5.97
N LYS A 549 -31.06 23.53 -5.22
CA LYS A 549 -32.07 24.51 -5.65
C LYS A 549 -31.69 25.19 -6.96
N ARG A 550 -30.41 25.56 -7.13
CA ARG A 550 -29.91 26.19 -8.35
C ARG A 550 -29.93 25.25 -9.53
N ALA A 551 -29.42 24.03 -9.37
CA ALA A 551 -29.46 23.00 -10.41
C ALA A 551 -30.90 22.67 -10.82
N LEU A 552 -31.83 22.59 -9.85
CA LEU A 552 -33.25 22.34 -10.10
C LEU A 552 -33.88 23.54 -10.83
N GLY A 553 -33.59 24.77 -10.43
CA GLY A 553 -34.05 25.98 -11.12
C GLY A 553 -33.58 26.05 -12.57
N GLN A 554 -32.29 25.77 -12.81
CA GLN A 554 -31.70 25.69 -14.15
C GLN A 554 -32.33 24.56 -14.99
N ALA A 555 -32.49 23.36 -14.43
CA ALA A 555 -33.12 22.23 -15.10
C ALA A 555 -34.61 22.49 -15.42
N LEU A 556 -35.35 23.11 -14.51
CA LEU A 556 -36.75 23.49 -14.72
C LEU A 556 -36.89 24.52 -15.84
N VAL A 557 -36.05 25.56 -15.88
CA VAL A 557 -36.01 26.50 -17.02
C VAL A 557 -35.75 25.75 -18.32
N LEU A 558 -34.75 24.88 -18.39
CA LEU A 558 -34.42 24.13 -19.62
C LEU A 558 -35.50 23.09 -20.01
N SER A 559 -36.26 22.54 -19.06
CA SER A 559 -37.46 21.70 -19.32
C SER A 559 -38.69 22.50 -19.79
N GLY A 560 -38.55 23.80 -20.07
CA GLY A 560 -39.65 24.69 -20.47
C GLY A 560 -40.49 25.23 -19.31
N LYS A 561 -40.31 24.74 -18.09
CA LYS A 561 -40.97 25.22 -16.86
C LYS A 561 -40.36 26.52 -16.33
N ARG A 562 -40.21 27.53 -17.20
CA ARG A 562 -39.54 28.80 -16.92
C ARG A 562 -40.01 29.47 -15.62
N ALA A 563 -41.32 29.52 -15.36
CA ALA A 563 -41.86 30.19 -14.18
C ALA A 563 -41.51 29.49 -12.85
N GLU A 564 -41.57 28.15 -12.82
CA GLU A 564 -41.15 27.35 -11.65
C GLU A 564 -39.64 27.53 -11.39
N GLY A 565 -38.83 27.41 -12.45
CA GLY A 565 -37.38 27.50 -12.36
C GLY A 565 -36.86 28.91 -12.04
N ALA A 566 -37.45 29.95 -12.62
CA ALA A 566 -37.11 31.35 -12.32
C ALA A 566 -37.37 31.67 -10.84
N LYS A 567 -38.55 31.32 -10.31
CA LYS A 567 -38.90 31.51 -8.89
C LYS A 567 -37.89 30.83 -7.95
N LEU A 568 -37.37 29.66 -8.30
CA LEU A 568 -36.32 28.99 -7.52
C LEU A 568 -34.98 29.73 -7.59
N LEU A 569 -34.56 30.19 -8.77
CA LEU A 569 -33.32 30.98 -8.93
C LEU A 569 -33.40 32.35 -8.25
N GLU A 570 -34.59 32.95 -8.20
CA GLU A 570 -34.90 34.20 -7.49
C GLU A 570 -34.98 34.01 -5.96
N SER A 571 -35.27 32.80 -5.47
CA SER A 571 -35.31 32.47 -4.03
C SER A 571 -33.93 32.24 -3.40
N LEU A 572 -32.87 32.19 -4.22
CA LEU A 572 -31.50 32.00 -3.75
C LEU A 572 -30.90 33.33 -3.26
N PRO A 573 -30.07 33.31 -2.21
CA PRO A 573 -29.38 34.51 -1.75
C PRO A 573 -28.42 35.01 -2.84
N MET A 574 -28.48 36.32 -3.10
CA MET A 574 -27.39 37.01 -3.80
C MET A 574 -26.37 37.43 -2.76
N GLU A 575 -25.12 36.97 -2.88
CA GLU A 575 -24.06 37.23 -1.89
C GLU A 575 -23.56 38.68 -1.91
N ASP A 576 -23.93 39.45 -2.92
CA ASP A 576 -23.40 40.79 -3.21
C ASP A 576 -24.49 41.87 -3.26
N ASP A 577 -24.09 43.09 -2.92
CA ASP A 577 -24.83 44.35 -3.12
C ASP A 577 -25.47 44.43 -4.53
N PRO A 578 -26.80 44.62 -4.65
CA PRO A 578 -27.49 44.73 -5.94
C PRO A 578 -26.90 45.80 -6.89
N ALA A 579 -26.33 46.88 -6.37
CA ALA A 579 -25.68 47.92 -7.19
C ALA A 579 -24.41 47.41 -7.89
N ARG A 580 -23.78 46.35 -7.36
CA ARG A 580 -22.57 45.72 -7.93
C ARG A 580 -22.87 44.62 -8.94
N ARG A 581 -24.13 44.17 -9.06
CA ARG A 581 -24.55 43.04 -9.92
C ARG A 581 -23.94 43.12 -11.32
N ALA A 582 -24.07 44.26 -11.99
CA ALA A 582 -23.59 44.44 -13.36
C ALA A 582 -22.05 44.30 -13.47
N ALA A 583 -21.30 44.81 -12.48
CA ALA A 583 -19.85 44.69 -12.43
C ALA A 583 -19.40 43.24 -12.20
N ILE A 584 -20.07 42.52 -11.29
CA ILE A 584 -19.80 41.11 -10.98
C ILE A 584 -20.14 40.22 -12.16
N SER A 585 -21.31 40.41 -12.78
CA SER A 585 -21.75 39.68 -13.98
C SER A 585 -20.75 39.87 -15.13
N GLY A 586 -20.38 41.12 -15.43
CA GLY A 586 -19.40 41.43 -16.48
C GLY A 586 -17.98 40.92 -16.17
N ALA A 587 -17.54 40.91 -14.92
CA ALA A 587 -16.25 40.33 -14.53
C ALA A 587 -16.26 38.80 -14.65
N SER A 588 -17.35 38.17 -14.25
CA SER A 588 -17.54 36.71 -14.31
C SER A 588 -17.59 36.22 -15.76
N ALA A 589 -18.35 36.91 -16.61
CA ALA A 589 -18.40 36.64 -18.05
C ALA A 589 -17.00 36.73 -18.68
N ARG A 590 -16.27 37.85 -18.48
CA ARG A 590 -14.89 38.00 -19.00
C ARG A 590 -13.93 36.92 -18.52
N THR A 591 -14.11 36.42 -17.29
CA THR A 591 -13.29 35.33 -16.73
C THR A 591 -13.55 34.02 -17.48
N VAL A 592 -14.82 33.69 -17.73
CA VAL A 592 -15.18 32.50 -18.52
C VAL A 592 -14.78 32.65 -20.00
N GLU A 593 -14.92 33.84 -20.59
CA GLU A 593 -14.47 34.16 -21.95
C GLU A 593 -12.95 34.02 -22.11
N PHE A 594 -12.17 34.45 -21.12
CA PHE A 594 -10.72 34.25 -21.08
C PHE A 594 -10.36 32.77 -21.14
N TYR A 595 -10.97 31.93 -20.30
CA TYR A 595 -10.73 30.48 -20.31
C TYR A 595 -11.20 29.80 -21.62
N ILE A 596 -12.31 30.26 -22.21
CA ILE A 596 -12.73 29.82 -23.55
C ILE A 596 -11.68 30.19 -24.62
N ALA A 597 -11.07 31.38 -24.52
CA ALA A 597 -10.05 31.85 -25.47
C ALA A 597 -8.70 31.11 -25.31
N THR A 598 -8.29 30.79 -24.08
CA THR A 598 -7.10 29.95 -23.81
C THR A 598 -7.35 28.46 -24.03
N LYS A 599 -8.60 28.06 -24.25
CA LYS A 599 -9.10 26.68 -24.44
C LYS A 599 -9.05 25.81 -23.17
N ASP A 600 -9.03 26.45 -22.00
CA ASP A 600 -9.14 25.77 -20.70
C ASP A 600 -10.61 25.53 -20.35
N ALA A 601 -11.13 24.36 -20.73
CA ALA A 601 -12.52 24.00 -20.49
C ALA A 601 -12.81 23.57 -19.04
N ASP A 602 -11.79 23.41 -18.19
CA ASP A 602 -11.93 23.00 -16.79
C ASP A 602 -11.94 24.22 -15.86
N ALA A 603 -10.97 25.11 -15.98
CA ALA A 603 -11.02 26.40 -15.28
C ALA A 603 -12.21 27.26 -15.74
N GLY A 604 -12.58 27.20 -17.02
CA GLY A 604 -13.77 27.88 -17.54
C GLY A 604 -15.10 27.36 -16.97
N GLU A 605 -15.25 26.04 -16.82
CA GLU A 605 -16.43 25.44 -16.17
C GLU A 605 -16.50 25.78 -14.67
N ASN A 606 -15.35 25.79 -13.98
CA ASN A 606 -15.27 26.19 -12.57
C ASN A 606 -15.62 27.67 -12.37
N ALA A 607 -15.08 28.57 -13.21
CA ALA A 607 -15.42 29.99 -13.20
C ALA A 607 -16.91 30.24 -13.51
N TRP A 608 -17.50 29.44 -14.40
CA TRP A 608 -18.93 29.49 -14.70
C TRP A 608 -19.78 29.04 -13.50
N ALA A 609 -19.39 27.96 -12.82
CA ALA A 609 -20.08 27.50 -11.61
C ALA A 609 -20.08 28.57 -10.50
N VAL A 610 -18.94 29.23 -10.26
CA VAL A 610 -18.81 30.33 -9.29
C VAL A 610 -19.66 31.54 -9.68
N TRP A 611 -19.77 31.90 -10.97
CA TRP A 611 -20.70 32.94 -11.42
C TRP A 611 -22.14 32.59 -11.07
N GLN A 612 -22.56 31.35 -11.36
CA GLN A 612 -23.91 30.88 -11.07
C GLN A 612 -24.19 30.78 -9.58
N GLN A 613 -23.19 30.46 -8.75
CA GLN A 613 -23.31 30.53 -7.29
C GLN A 613 -23.68 31.93 -6.80
N ARG A 614 -22.96 32.96 -7.27
CA ARG A 614 -23.17 34.37 -6.85
C ARG A 614 -24.39 35.04 -7.47
N LEU A 615 -24.67 34.78 -8.75
CA LEU A 615 -25.74 35.42 -9.53
C LEU A 615 -26.64 34.39 -10.25
N PRO A 616 -27.43 33.56 -9.53
CA PRO A 616 -28.25 32.51 -10.15
C PRO A 616 -29.22 33.00 -11.23
N THR A 617 -29.79 34.20 -11.07
CA THR A 617 -30.76 34.77 -12.01
C THR A 617 -30.13 35.35 -13.28
N ASP A 618 -28.80 35.46 -13.39
CA ASP A 618 -28.13 35.76 -14.67
C ASP A 618 -28.30 34.62 -15.69
N PHE A 619 -28.61 33.40 -15.23
CA PHE A 619 -29.00 32.29 -16.11
C PHE A 619 -30.16 32.67 -17.03
N LEU A 620 -31.18 33.35 -16.48
CA LEU A 620 -32.38 33.77 -17.20
C LEU A 620 -32.11 34.84 -18.28
N GLN A 621 -30.96 35.52 -18.23
CA GLN A 621 -30.57 36.48 -19.26
C GLN A 621 -30.02 35.79 -20.52
N GLY A 622 -29.47 34.58 -20.40
CA GLY A 622 -28.97 33.76 -21.50
C GLY A 622 -27.47 33.88 -21.81
N HIS A 623 -26.78 34.95 -21.38
CA HIS A 623 -25.33 35.07 -21.63
C HIS A 623 -24.53 33.95 -20.96
N ALA A 624 -24.86 33.62 -19.70
CA ALA A 624 -24.27 32.49 -18.99
C ALA A 624 -24.47 31.17 -19.75
N VAL A 625 -25.63 30.97 -20.38
CA VAL A 625 -25.93 29.75 -21.16
C VAL A 625 -25.10 29.72 -22.45
N MET A 626 -24.94 30.85 -23.15
CA MET A 626 -24.07 30.95 -24.32
C MET A 626 -22.62 30.56 -24.00
N LEU A 627 -22.06 31.02 -22.87
CA LEU A 627 -20.71 30.64 -22.47
C LEU A 627 -20.63 29.16 -22.03
N LYS A 628 -21.64 28.62 -21.34
CA LYS A 628 -21.75 27.19 -21.01
C LYS A 628 -21.78 26.29 -22.24
N VAL A 629 -22.54 26.66 -23.26
CA VAL A 629 -22.60 25.97 -24.56
C VAL A 629 -21.21 25.95 -25.22
N ARG A 630 -20.51 27.09 -25.24
CA ARG A 630 -19.12 27.18 -25.77
C ARG A 630 -18.10 26.34 -24.99
N LEU A 631 -18.23 26.23 -23.66
CA LEU A 631 -17.40 25.34 -22.84
C LEU A 631 -17.63 23.86 -23.18
N LEU A 632 -18.88 23.46 -23.44
CA LEU A 632 -19.21 22.09 -23.85
C LEU A 632 -18.68 21.77 -25.24
N GLU A 633 -18.66 22.72 -26.18
CA GLU A 633 -18.02 22.56 -27.49
C GLU A 633 -16.50 22.39 -27.40
N LEU A 634 -15.81 23.08 -26.47
CA LEU A 634 -14.39 22.85 -26.22
C LEU A 634 -14.11 21.43 -25.71
N ARG A 635 -15.05 20.86 -24.93
CA ARG A 635 -15.04 19.44 -24.54
C ARG A 635 -15.56 18.48 -25.64
N LYS A 636 -15.88 18.98 -26.84
CA LYS A 636 -16.46 18.25 -27.98
C LYS A 636 -17.86 17.64 -27.71
N SER A 637 -18.53 18.08 -26.65
CA SER A 637 -19.85 17.60 -26.20
C SER A 637 -21.00 18.21 -27.02
N ASN A 638 -20.87 18.21 -28.34
CA ASN A 638 -21.72 18.98 -29.27
C ASN A 638 -23.23 18.66 -29.12
N ALA A 639 -23.58 17.40 -28.86
CA ALA A 639 -24.97 17.00 -28.64
C ALA A 639 -25.57 17.65 -27.38
N ALA A 640 -24.84 17.66 -26.26
CA ALA A 640 -25.27 18.31 -25.02
C ALA A 640 -25.34 19.84 -25.20
N ALA A 641 -24.32 20.41 -25.85
CA ALA A 641 -24.27 21.84 -26.20
C ALA A 641 -25.49 22.27 -27.04
N ALA A 642 -25.86 21.50 -28.06
CA ALA A 642 -27.03 21.76 -28.88
C ALA A 642 -28.35 21.56 -28.12
N ASN A 643 -28.48 20.49 -27.33
CA ASN A 643 -29.65 20.23 -26.49
C ASN A 643 -29.92 21.40 -25.53
N ILE A 644 -28.89 21.88 -24.82
CA ILE A 644 -28.99 23.00 -23.87
C ILE A 644 -29.32 24.33 -24.59
N ALA A 645 -28.69 24.58 -25.73
CA ALA A 645 -28.93 25.80 -26.52
C ALA A 645 -30.36 25.87 -27.06
N GLU A 646 -30.87 24.75 -27.63
CA GLU A 646 -32.27 24.63 -28.05
C GLU A 646 -33.24 24.78 -26.88
N ALA A 647 -32.99 24.05 -25.78
CA ALA A 647 -33.84 24.05 -24.60
C ALA A 647 -34.00 25.46 -24.01
N PHE A 648 -32.90 26.19 -23.85
CA PHE A 648 -32.93 27.56 -23.36
C PHE A 648 -33.70 28.50 -24.30
N ALA A 649 -33.41 28.46 -25.60
CA ALA A 649 -34.03 29.38 -26.55
C ALA A 649 -35.54 29.13 -26.75
N ARG A 650 -36.00 27.88 -26.57
CA ARG A 650 -37.43 27.55 -26.51
C ARG A 650 -38.09 28.07 -25.23
N ALA A 651 -37.42 27.96 -24.08
CA ALA A 651 -37.96 28.30 -22.77
C ALA A 651 -37.92 29.81 -22.44
N VAL A 652 -36.89 30.52 -22.89
CA VAL A 652 -36.67 31.96 -22.65
C VAL A 652 -36.59 32.69 -23.99
N PRO A 653 -37.70 32.73 -24.76
CA PRO A 653 -37.67 33.23 -26.13
C PRO A 653 -37.34 34.72 -26.23
N ASP A 654 -37.63 35.49 -25.18
CA ASP A 654 -37.45 36.95 -25.12
C ASP A 654 -35.99 37.36 -24.81
N SER A 655 -35.09 36.39 -24.60
CA SER A 655 -33.66 36.68 -24.39
C SER A 655 -32.96 37.06 -25.70
N PRO A 656 -32.10 38.10 -25.71
CA PRO A 656 -31.30 38.45 -26.88
C PRO A 656 -30.24 37.39 -27.23
N TYR A 657 -30.03 36.36 -26.39
CA TYR A 657 -29.16 35.23 -26.68
C TYR A 657 -29.91 34.05 -27.31
N SER A 658 -31.24 34.05 -27.36
CA SER A 658 -32.03 32.96 -27.92
C SER A 658 -31.88 32.79 -29.44
N PRO A 659 -31.84 33.85 -30.27
CA PRO A 659 -31.53 33.71 -31.70
C PRO A 659 -30.15 33.06 -31.97
N PRO A 660 -29.01 33.54 -31.40
CA PRO A 660 -27.72 32.90 -31.63
C PRO A 660 -27.60 31.52 -30.97
N LEU A 661 -28.37 31.20 -29.91
CA LEU A 661 -28.44 29.84 -29.38
C LEU A 661 -29.15 28.87 -30.35
N LEU A 662 -30.23 29.29 -31.02
CA LEU A 662 -30.90 28.47 -32.04
C LEU A 662 -30.03 28.22 -33.26
N ASP A 663 -29.38 29.26 -33.78
CA ASP A 663 -28.42 29.13 -34.89
C ASP A 663 -27.30 28.14 -34.53
N ARG A 664 -26.70 28.31 -33.34
CA ARG A 664 -25.62 27.47 -32.83
C ARG A 664 -26.06 26.02 -32.59
N ALA A 665 -27.26 25.80 -32.04
CA ALA A 665 -27.85 24.47 -31.93
C ALA A 665 -28.04 23.81 -33.31
N SER A 666 -28.58 24.55 -34.29
CA SER A 666 -28.75 24.05 -35.66
C SER A 666 -27.42 23.64 -36.31
N ARG A 667 -26.35 24.42 -36.10
CA ARG A 667 -25.00 24.13 -36.61
C ARG A 667 -24.33 22.96 -35.90
N LEU A 668 -24.50 22.82 -34.59
CA LEU A 668 -23.93 21.74 -33.79
C LEU A 668 -24.60 20.37 -34.05
N ILE A 669 -25.88 20.39 -34.41
CA ILE A 669 -26.61 19.20 -34.90
C ILE A 669 -26.23 18.91 -36.35
N GLY A 670 -26.22 19.94 -37.21
CA GLY A 670 -25.79 19.85 -38.60
C GLY A 670 -26.47 18.71 -39.37
N GLU A 671 -25.66 17.86 -40.00
CA GLU A 671 -26.11 16.71 -40.79
C GLU A 671 -26.46 15.48 -39.93
N ALA A 672 -26.02 15.42 -38.66
CA ALA A 672 -26.25 14.27 -37.78
C ALA A 672 -27.74 14.08 -37.41
N ASP A 673 -28.50 15.17 -37.41
CA ASP A 673 -29.97 15.15 -37.49
C ASP A 673 -30.42 16.37 -38.31
N LEU A 674 -30.32 16.23 -39.63
CA LEU A 674 -30.67 17.27 -40.60
C LEU A 674 -32.12 17.75 -40.44
N ALA A 675 -33.05 16.87 -40.06
CA ALA A 675 -34.45 17.21 -39.85
C ALA A 675 -34.61 18.17 -38.66
N ARG A 676 -33.98 17.86 -37.52
CA ARG A 676 -33.96 18.74 -36.34
C ARG A 676 -33.22 20.04 -36.63
N SER A 677 -32.05 19.99 -37.29
CA SER A 677 -31.29 21.19 -37.69
C SER A 677 -32.14 22.15 -38.55
N LEU A 678 -32.81 21.63 -39.59
CA LEU A 678 -33.71 22.43 -40.42
C LEU A 678 -34.92 22.97 -39.63
N SER A 679 -35.48 22.19 -38.71
CA SER A 679 -36.59 22.67 -37.86
C SER A 679 -36.18 23.84 -36.95
N LEU A 680 -34.92 23.87 -36.49
CA LEU A 680 -34.37 24.98 -35.70
C LEU A 680 -34.12 26.23 -36.53
N ARG A 681 -33.65 26.09 -37.78
CA ARG A 681 -33.55 27.22 -38.72
C ARG A 681 -34.92 27.79 -39.09
N LYS A 682 -35.93 26.92 -39.25
CA LYS A 682 -37.32 27.31 -39.47
C LYS A 682 -37.86 28.09 -38.26
N LEU A 683 -37.64 27.59 -37.04
CA LEU A 683 -38.02 28.28 -35.80
C LEU A 683 -37.33 29.64 -35.64
N LEU A 684 -36.04 29.74 -36.01
CA LEU A 684 -35.28 31.00 -35.99
C LEU A 684 -35.90 32.03 -36.95
N LYS A 685 -36.20 31.63 -38.18
CA LYS A 685 -36.91 32.46 -39.19
C LYS A 685 -38.32 32.87 -38.75
N GLU A 686 -39.10 31.96 -38.19
CA GLU A 686 -40.49 32.21 -37.80
C GLU A 686 -40.63 33.05 -36.52
N ARG A 687 -39.64 33.01 -35.62
CA ARG A 687 -39.69 33.68 -34.32
C ARG A 687 -38.87 34.96 -34.23
N TYR A 688 -37.84 35.11 -35.07
CA TYR A 688 -36.91 36.25 -35.02
C TYR A 688 -36.58 36.80 -36.43
N PRO A 689 -37.58 37.15 -37.27
CA PRO A 689 -37.35 37.52 -38.67
C PRO A 689 -36.45 38.75 -38.87
N GLU A 690 -36.36 39.63 -37.87
CA GLU A 690 -35.49 40.82 -37.88
C GLU A 690 -34.05 40.53 -37.41
N ASP A 691 -33.75 39.32 -36.91
CA ASP A 691 -32.40 38.97 -36.46
C ASP A 691 -31.50 38.62 -37.66
N PRO A 692 -30.26 39.15 -37.74
CA PRO A 692 -29.34 38.85 -38.86
C PRO A 692 -28.99 37.36 -39.05
N LEU A 693 -29.14 36.51 -38.04
CA LEU A 693 -28.94 35.05 -38.14
C LEU A 693 -30.17 34.32 -38.70
N SER A 694 -31.32 35.00 -38.78
CA SER A 694 -32.53 34.45 -39.36
C SER A 694 -32.56 34.50 -40.90
N GLN A 695 -31.73 35.34 -41.53
CA GLN A 695 -31.73 35.58 -42.98
C GLN A 695 -30.97 34.47 -43.75
#